data_AF-A0A926XA43-F1
#
_entry.id   AF-A0A926XA43-F1
#
_cell.length_a   1.000
_cell.length_b   1.000
_cell.length_c   1.000
_cell.angle_alpha   90.00
_cell.angle_beta   90.00
_cell.angle_gamma   90.00
#
_symmetry.space_group_name_H-M   'P 1'
#
loop_
_entity.id
_entity.type
_entity.pdbx_description
1 polymer ?
#
loop_
_entity_poly.entity_id
_entity_poly.type
_entity_poly.pdbx_seq_one_letter_code
_entity_poly.pdbx_strand_id
1 'polypeptide(L)'
;MRTPTSYPHNNTRKDLVNRFRDRIAHGERTKLTRQERSELALHFVDKLAQCDSEQDAIALCKDEIALLEEGYPVGSIANQYLPEWRKAISFALEEGRLPKQNLEPNEFGKVYQHWGLKYLLYPNEVHKTLKEKTTAANNQKQDDLQPIRANHFITKAKDLLQAETPYEWAVGLLALTGRRFSEIVAKGEFKSTTHPYAIAFRGQLKKGVQNLDEAQTFLIATLIESDQVLAVLDKFRAHPRIQELAKLSPDEINSRLNTSVRHHIKQEFEDAQIIPVLTGEKSVSAHNLRGCYAEIAVHYFCPPNQATHRFVQAHLGHIIGERELASRKNAGATEHYFHYRLIGAQGQQLNEKGILLEQFGTLPNTVEFQPEQTTIEASQENPPMAIASKSKTPSQTRKSRAFVPSELMHQLKEITAKKLNTDGSYAEVLEAVVRFLQDDKTPSIASSIESLGSTFQWFTAEVERLREENLRLASERNQAQAKLEGLHNQSHNQAELEALKAENARLKAELAQFQQIKQMLGGGTDMSTTPAPEAIAPPPATPVTQPASPRQTTVATGQKRIRNEDQALDKINEAIDLIMAWNDDPSHDLNHKWFISVPVILSLIRGSGYSTSQGRVQAAMASRKQEIDAHHHKHGLGQRHNSRHNLPITEDIVL
;
A
#
# COMPACT_ATOMS: atom_id res chain seq x y z
N MET A 1 7.45 -41.26 -6.11
CA MET A 1 7.87 -40.18 -5.17
C MET A 1 9.28 -39.76 -5.52
N ARG A 2 9.63 -38.47 -5.42
CA ARG A 2 11.04 -38.03 -5.37
C ARG A 2 11.41 -37.93 -3.88
N THR A 3 12.52 -38.51 -3.47
CA THR A 3 13.06 -38.33 -2.12
C THR A 3 13.42 -36.86 -1.92
N PRO A 4 13.02 -36.19 -0.82
CA PRO A 4 13.41 -34.81 -0.58
C PRO A 4 14.94 -34.69 -0.47
N THR A 5 15.55 -33.87 -1.32
CA THR A 5 17.00 -33.64 -1.28
C THR A 5 17.33 -32.74 -0.10
N SER A 6 17.74 -33.37 1.02
CA SER A 6 18.20 -32.69 2.23
C SER A 6 19.26 -31.62 1.94
N TYR A 7 19.31 -30.56 2.74
CA TYR A 7 20.37 -29.55 2.65
C TYR A 7 21.72 -30.13 3.14
N PRO A 8 22.86 -29.72 2.53
CA PRO A 8 24.17 -30.03 3.09
C PRO A 8 24.39 -29.24 4.39
N HIS A 9 24.67 -29.93 5.49
CA HIS A 9 24.84 -29.32 6.81
C HIS A 9 26.29 -29.42 7.31
N ASN A 10 26.85 -28.31 7.79
CA ASN A 10 28.20 -28.27 8.38
C ASN A 10 28.27 -28.89 9.79
N ASN A 11 27.14 -28.88 10.50
CA ASN A 11 26.98 -29.32 11.88
C ASN A 11 25.71 -30.18 11.99
N THR A 12 25.64 -31.16 12.90
CA THR A 12 24.36 -31.84 13.13
C THR A 12 23.42 -30.94 13.94
N ARG A 13 22.10 -31.13 13.79
CA ARG A 13 21.11 -30.43 14.63
C ARG A 13 21.35 -30.66 16.13
N LYS A 14 21.84 -31.84 16.52
CA LYS A 14 22.13 -32.16 17.93
C LYS A 14 23.25 -31.27 18.47
N ASP A 15 24.30 -31.03 17.69
CA ASP A 15 25.45 -30.21 18.12
C ASP A 15 25.11 -28.71 18.15
N LEU A 16 24.17 -28.27 17.31
CA LEU A 16 23.63 -26.91 17.33
C LEU A 16 22.72 -26.69 18.57
N VAL A 17 21.83 -27.65 18.87
CA VAL A 17 20.93 -27.60 20.05
C VAL A 17 21.70 -27.73 21.36
N ASN A 18 22.72 -28.61 21.42
CA ASN A 18 23.58 -28.73 22.59
C ASN A 18 24.30 -27.40 22.86
N ARG A 19 25.05 -26.85 21.88
CA ARG A 19 25.71 -25.54 22.02
C ARG A 19 24.75 -24.44 22.46
N PHE A 20 23.54 -24.39 21.89
CA PHE A 20 22.52 -23.43 22.29
C PHE A 20 22.16 -23.55 23.77
N ARG A 21 21.92 -24.77 24.28
CA ARG A 21 21.63 -25.06 25.68
C ARG A 21 22.83 -24.82 26.60
N ASP A 22 24.04 -25.16 26.18
CA ASP A 22 25.27 -24.87 26.89
C ASP A 22 25.44 -23.35 27.07
N ARG A 23 25.26 -22.56 26.00
CA ARG A 23 25.29 -21.09 26.06
C ARG A 23 24.11 -20.49 26.82
N ILE A 24 22.97 -21.20 26.95
CA ILE A 24 21.90 -20.82 27.88
C ILE A 24 22.40 -20.95 29.32
N ALA A 25 22.87 -22.14 29.70
CA ALA A 25 23.33 -22.45 31.05
C ALA A 25 24.50 -21.57 31.52
N HIS A 26 25.47 -21.28 30.65
CA HIS A 26 26.60 -20.38 30.93
C HIS A 26 26.22 -18.88 30.90
N GLY A 27 24.94 -18.53 30.73
CA GLY A 27 24.47 -17.14 30.79
C GLY A 27 24.87 -16.27 29.59
N GLU A 28 25.48 -16.82 28.55
CA GLU A 28 26.08 -16.06 27.44
C GLU A 28 25.10 -15.11 26.73
N ARG A 29 25.59 -13.97 26.26
CA ARG A 29 24.79 -13.00 25.51
C ARG A 29 24.31 -13.50 24.14
N THR A 30 25.01 -14.46 23.53
CA THR A 30 24.74 -14.98 22.18
C THR A 30 24.43 -16.47 22.27
N LYS A 31 23.15 -16.86 22.26
CA LYS A 31 22.78 -18.29 22.35
C LYS A 31 23.07 -19.06 21.05
N LEU A 32 22.62 -18.54 19.91
CA LEU A 32 23.01 -18.98 18.56
C LEU A 32 23.54 -17.79 17.73
N THR A 33 24.69 -18.00 17.07
CA THR A 33 25.22 -17.07 16.06
C THR A 33 24.32 -17.02 14.81
N ARG A 34 24.55 -16.06 13.90
CA ARG A 34 23.76 -15.95 12.65
C ARG A 34 23.86 -17.23 11.80
N GLN A 35 25.06 -17.80 11.67
CA GLN A 35 25.27 -19.04 10.93
C GLN A 35 24.56 -20.23 11.60
N GLU A 36 24.75 -20.42 12.90
CA GLU A 36 24.12 -21.54 13.62
C GLU A 36 22.59 -21.48 13.59
N ARG A 37 21.98 -20.28 13.58
CA ARG A 37 20.53 -20.13 13.35
C ARG A 37 20.11 -20.49 11.93
N SER A 38 20.87 -20.05 10.91
CA SER A 38 20.57 -20.42 9.52
C SER A 38 20.70 -21.93 9.28
N GLU A 39 21.73 -22.57 9.83
CA GLU A 39 21.86 -24.04 9.78
C GLU A 39 20.73 -24.74 10.54
N LEU A 40 20.36 -24.26 11.74
CA LEU A 40 19.25 -24.83 12.52
C LEU A 40 17.89 -24.71 11.80
N ALA A 41 17.67 -23.60 11.08
CA ALA A 41 16.49 -23.40 10.24
C ALA A 41 16.45 -24.33 9.02
N LEU A 42 17.59 -24.64 8.40
CA LEU A 42 17.66 -25.65 7.33
C LEU A 42 17.42 -27.06 7.88
N HIS A 43 17.97 -27.39 9.06
CA HIS A 43 17.64 -28.65 9.76
C HIS A 43 16.16 -28.77 10.12
N PHE A 44 15.49 -27.66 10.44
CA PHE A 44 14.03 -27.63 10.64
C PHE A 44 13.28 -27.89 9.32
N VAL A 45 13.71 -27.29 8.21
CA VAL A 45 13.13 -27.54 6.88
C VAL A 45 13.28 -29.00 6.45
N ASP A 46 14.45 -29.61 6.68
CA ASP A 46 14.67 -31.03 6.34
C ASP A 46 13.80 -31.98 7.19
N LYS A 47 13.59 -31.68 8.48
CA LYS A 47 12.61 -32.40 9.31
C LYS A 47 11.18 -32.18 8.83
N LEU A 48 10.85 -30.95 8.43
CA LEU A 48 9.52 -30.58 7.96
C LEU A 48 9.18 -31.24 6.62
N ALA A 49 10.20 -31.59 5.81
CA ALA A 49 10.06 -32.41 4.60
C ALA A 49 9.79 -33.90 4.88
N GLN A 50 9.86 -34.33 6.16
CA GLN A 50 9.58 -35.69 6.64
C GLN A 50 8.24 -35.78 7.40
N CYS A 51 7.45 -34.69 7.44
CA CYS A 51 6.13 -34.69 8.07
C CYS A 51 5.06 -35.19 7.08
N ASP A 52 4.56 -36.41 7.28
CA ASP A 52 3.49 -36.98 6.44
C ASP A 52 2.09 -36.41 6.76
N SER A 53 1.86 -35.84 7.96
CA SER A 53 0.58 -35.25 8.36
C SER A 53 0.64 -33.80 8.85
N GLU A 54 -0.51 -33.13 8.82
CA GLU A 54 -0.67 -31.78 9.38
C GLU A 54 -0.38 -31.76 10.90
N GLN A 55 -0.71 -32.85 11.60
CA GLN A 55 -0.47 -33.04 13.02
C GLN A 55 1.03 -33.10 13.34
N ASP A 56 1.82 -33.81 12.54
CA ASP A 56 3.28 -33.90 12.71
C ASP A 56 3.94 -32.54 12.47
N ALA A 57 3.50 -31.83 11.43
CA ALA A 57 3.99 -30.48 11.14
C ALA A 57 3.59 -29.47 12.23
N ILE A 58 2.39 -29.59 12.82
CA ILE A 58 1.97 -28.80 13.99
C ILE A 58 2.86 -29.10 15.21
N ALA A 59 3.14 -30.37 15.49
CA ALA A 59 4.01 -30.78 16.59
C ALA A 59 5.43 -30.22 16.40
N LEU A 60 6.04 -30.44 15.23
CA LEU A 60 7.36 -29.94 14.89
C LEU A 60 7.44 -28.40 14.97
N CYS A 61 6.41 -27.66 14.54
CA CYS A 61 6.37 -26.20 14.68
C CYS A 61 6.31 -25.75 16.16
N LYS A 62 5.60 -26.47 17.02
CA LYS A 62 5.55 -26.18 18.46
C LYS A 62 6.87 -26.48 19.15
N ASP A 63 7.48 -27.62 18.84
CA ASP A 63 8.77 -28.03 19.40
C ASP A 63 9.88 -27.04 19.00
N GLU A 64 9.84 -26.48 17.79
CA GLU A 64 10.79 -25.44 17.35
C GLU A 64 10.60 -24.11 18.09
N ILE A 65 9.34 -23.71 18.33
CA ILE A 65 9.04 -22.50 19.12
C ILE A 65 9.49 -22.70 20.57
N ALA A 66 9.13 -23.83 21.20
CA ALA A 66 9.51 -24.16 22.56
C ALA A 66 11.03 -24.23 22.75
N LEU A 67 11.76 -24.82 21.78
CA LEU A 67 13.23 -24.80 21.75
C LEU A 67 13.75 -23.35 21.75
N LEU A 68 13.23 -22.47 20.90
CA LEU A 68 13.69 -21.07 20.87
C LEU A 68 13.35 -20.33 22.19
N GLU A 69 12.23 -20.64 22.83
CA GLU A 69 11.82 -20.07 24.12
C GLU A 69 12.74 -20.45 25.29
N GLU A 70 13.52 -21.54 25.20
CA GLU A 70 14.56 -21.88 26.20
C GLU A 70 15.64 -20.79 26.35
N GLY A 71 15.90 -20.02 25.28
CA GLY A 71 17.02 -19.07 25.22
C GLY A 71 16.68 -17.66 24.76
N TYR A 72 15.46 -17.39 24.29
CA TYR A 72 15.08 -16.11 23.69
C TYR A 72 13.73 -15.58 24.19
N PRO A 73 13.57 -14.27 24.40
CA PRO A 73 12.27 -13.68 24.70
C PRO A 73 11.29 -13.86 23.54
N VAL A 74 10.03 -14.17 23.86
CA VAL A 74 8.89 -14.28 22.92
C VAL A 74 8.85 -13.15 21.89
N GLY A 75 9.10 -11.90 22.30
CA GLY A 75 9.15 -10.74 21.40
C GLY A 75 10.26 -10.77 20.35
N SER A 76 11.41 -11.39 20.64
CA SER A 76 12.50 -11.62 19.68
C SER A 76 12.18 -12.80 18.77
N ILE A 77 11.58 -13.87 19.30
CA ILE A 77 11.15 -15.04 18.52
C ILE A 77 10.10 -14.60 17.47
N ALA A 78 9.05 -13.91 17.91
CA ALA A 78 7.94 -13.47 17.06
C ALA A 78 8.36 -12.52 15.93
N ASN A 79 9.28 -11.59 16.20
CA ASN A 79 9.62 -10.50 15.28
C ASN A 79 10.96 -10.68 14.53
N GLN A 80 11.82 -11.62 14.94
CA GLN A 80 13.12 -11.88 14.30
C GLN A 80 13.31 -13.34 13.90
N TYR A 81 13.22 -14.29 14.85
CA TYR A 81 13.64 -15.68 14.58
C TYR A 81 12.63 -16.48 13.76
N LEU A 82 11.32 -16.41 14.06
CA LEU A 82 10.33 -17.09 13.20
C LEU A 82 10.32 -16.51 11.77
N PRO A 83 10.46 -15.19 11.53
CA PRO A 83 10.71 -14.66 10.19
C PRO A 83 11.94 -15.25 9.48
N GLU A 84 13.07 -15.46 10.17
CA GLU A 84 14.26 -16.14 9.60
C GLU A 84 13.92 -17.58 9.14
N TRP A 85 13.27 -18.39 9.99
CA TRP A 85 12.88 -19.77 9.67
C TRP A 85 11.84 -19.82 8.54
N ARG A 86 10.81 -18.98 8.61
CA ARG A 86 9.75 -18.94 7.59
C ARG A 86 10.27 -18.54 6.22
N LYS A 87 11.33 -17.73 6.15
CA LYS A 87 12.02 -17.42 4.89
C LYS A 87 12.72 -18.65 4.30
N ALA A 88 13.33 -19.49 5.13
CA ALA A 88 13.91 -20.76 4.69
C ALA A 88 12.83 -21.74 4.17
N ILE A 89 11.67 -21.82 4.83
CA ILE A 89 10.51 -22.61 4.36
C ILE A 89 10.03 -22.09 2.98
N SER A 90 9.94 -20.77 2.78
CA SER A 90 9.59 -20.18 1.47
C SER A 90 10.59 -20.55 0.39
N PHE A 91 11.90 -20.39 0.62
CA PHE A 91 12.92 -20.79 -0.36
C PHE A 91 12.86 -22.30 -0.67
N ALA A 92 12.61 -23.17 0.31
CA ALA A 92 12.49 -24.60 0.08
C ALA A 92 11.22 -25.01 -0.72
N LEU A 93 10.17 -24.17 -0.72
CA LEU A 93 8.99 -24.31 -1.60
C LEU A 93 9.23 -23.77 -3.02
N GLU A 94 10.16 -22.82 -3.17
CA GLU A 94 10.61 -22.27 -4.46
C GLU A 94 11.61 -23.22 -5.14
N GLU A 95 12.55 -23.80 -4.39
CA GLU A 95 13.45 -24.89 -4.82
C GLU A 95 12.73 -26.23 -5.02
N GLY A 96 11.46 -26.36 -4.61
CA GLY A 96 10.66 -27.59 -4.75
C GLY A 96 11.09 -28.74 -3.85
N ARG A 97 11.86 -28.48 -2.77
CA ARG A 97 12.22 -29.48 -1.74
C ARG A 97 11.08 -29.78 -0.79
N LEU A 98 10.26 -28.78 -0.49
CA LEU A 98 8.99 -28.95 0.25
C LEU A 98 7.83 -29.08 -0.74
N PRO A 99 6.87 -30.00 -0.52
CA PRO A 99 5.66 -30.06 -1.31
C PRO A 99 4.78 -28.83 -1.05
N LYS A 100 4.17 -28.29 -2.11
CA LYS A 100 3.09 -27.29 -1.95
C LYS A 100 1.80 -27.99 -1.54
N GLN A 101 1.05 -27.35 -0.64
CA GLN A 101 -0.16 -27.91 -0.05
C GLN A 101 -1.35 -26.97 -0.32
N ASN A 102 -2.48 -27.56 -0.69
CA ASN A 102 -3.75 -26.86 -0.85
C ASN A 102 -4.38 -26.67 0.53
N LEU A 103 -4.01 -25.58 1.21
CA LEU A 103 -4.52 -25.25 2.53
C LEU A 103 -5.62 -24.19 2.42
N GLU A 104 -6.74 -24.43 3.11
CA GLU A 104 -7.84 -23.49 3.17
C GLU A 104 -7.41 -22.08 3.62
N PRO A 105 -8.04 -21.01 3.10
CA PRO A 105 -7.81 -19.65 3.57
C PRO A 105 -8.08 -19.54 5.07
N ASN A 106 -7.20 -18.84 5.79
CA ASN A 106 -7.47 -18.55 7.20
C ASN A 106 -8.64 -17.55 7.38
N GLU A 107 -8.96 -17.22 8.63
CA GLU A 107 -10.01 -16.24 9.00
C GLU A 107 -9.91 -14.86 8.32
N PHE A 108 -8.71 -14.50 7.81
CA PHE A 108 -8.42 -13.27 7.07
C PHE A 108 -8.33 -13.46 5.55
N GLY A 109 -8.74 -14.62 5.01
CA GLY A 109 -8.67 -14.95 3.59
C GLY A 109 -7.26 -15.29 3.08
N LYS A 110 -6.27 -15.44 3.96
CA LYS A 110 -4.89 -15.74 3.58
C LYS A 110 -4.66 -17.24 3.45
N VAL A 111 -4.43 -17.68 2.21
CA VAL A 111 -3.93 -19.03 1.89
C VAL A 111 -2.45 -19.13 2.25
N TYR A 112 -2.03 -20.29 2.76
CA TYR A 112 -0.64 -20.64 3.01
C TYR A 112 -0.23 -21.82 2.12
N GLN A 113 0.95 -21.77 1.52
CA GLN A 113 1.41 -22.83 0.60
C GLN A 113 1.95 -24.08 1.30
N HIS A 114 2.10 -24.07 2.64
CA HIS A 114 2.64 -25.18 3.43
C HIS A 114 2.29 -25.08 4.92
N TRP A 115 2.14 -26.22 5.61
CA TRP A 115 1.82 -26.29 7.05
C TRP A 115 2.81 -25.50 7.92
N GLY A 116 4.11 -25.58 7.63
CA GLY A 116 5.11 -24.80 8.34
C GLY A 116 4.89 -23.28 8.22
N LEU A 117 4.38 -22.78 7.10
CA LEU A 117 4.00 -21.37 6.96
C LEU A 117 2.67 -21.05 7.68
N LYS A 118 1.78 -22.03 7.85
CA LYS A 118 0.49 -21.90 8.55
C LYS A 118 0.63 -21.98 10.09
N TYR A 119 1.63 -22.68 10.62
CA TYR A 119 1.76 -22.99 12.06
C TYR A 119 3.04 -22.52 12.74
N LEU A 120 4.12 -22.19 12.02
CA LEU A 120 5.31 -21.58 12.63
C LEU A 120 5.10 -20.06 12.84
N LEU A 121 4.15 -19.71 13.72
CA LEU A 121 3.88 -18.36 14.22
C LEU A 121 3.17 -18.45 15.59
N TYR A 122 3.23 -17.38 16.38
CA TYR A 122 2.45 -17.29 17.62
C TYR A 122 0.96 -16.98 17.34
N PRO A 123 0.04 -17.32 18.26
CA PRO A 123 -1.35 -16.88 18.21
C PRO A 123 -1.49 -15.34 18.13
N ASN A 124 -2.59 -14.88 17.53
CA ASN A 124 -2.89 -13.46 17.33
C ASN A 124 -2.78 -12.63 18.64
N GLU A 125 -3.21 -13.19 19.78
CA GLU A 125 -3.14 -12.52 21.08
C GLU A 125 -1.70 -12.20 21.53
N VAL A 126 -0.71 -13.03 21.20
CA VAL A 126 0.70 -12.74 21.52
C VAL A 126 1.19 -11.54 20.71
N HIS A 127 0.87 -11.49 19.41
CA HIS A 127 1.19 -10.35 18.55
C HIS A 127 0.47 -9.07 18.99
N LYS A 128 -0.77 -9.19 19.49
CA LYS A 128 -1.54 -8.11 20.09
C LYS A 128 -0.90 -7.58 21.38
N THR A 129 -0.56 -8.42 22.35
CA THR A 129 0.14 -8.01 23.59
C THR A 129 1.51 -7.38 23.31
N LEU A 130 2.27 -7.91 22.35
CA LEU A 130 3.53 -7.30 21.91
C LEU A 130 3.31 -5.91 21.28
N LYS A 131 2.23 -5.73 20.50
CA LYS A 131 1.85 -4.44 19.93
C LYS A 131 1.39 -3.47 21.01
N GLU A 132 0.51 -3.88 21.93
CA GLU A 132 0.02 -3.07 23.06
C GLU A 132 1.18 -2.54 23.91
N LYS A 133 2.16 -3.39 24.25
CA LYS A 133 3.39 -2.96 24.94
C LYS A 133 4.21 -1.95 24.13
N THR A 134 4.29 -2.13 22.81
CA THR A 134 5.02 -1.22 21.91
C THR A 134 4.31 0.13 21.76
N THR A 135 2.97 0.13 21.71
CA THR A 135 2.15 1.34 21.70
C THR A 135 2.25 2.08 23.03
N ALA A 136 2.11 1.41 24.17
CA ALA A 136 2.25 2.04 25.49
C ALA A 136 3.63 2.72 25.66
N ALA A 137 4.71 2.05 25.26
CA ALA A 137 6.07 2.61 25.27
C ALA A 137 6.32 3.71 24.22
N ASN A 138 5.45 3.83 23.20
CA ASN A 138 5.47 4.96 22.27
C ASN A 138 4.71 6.15 22.84
N ASN A 139 3.50 5.92 23.38
CA ASN A 139 2.66 6.96 23.98
C ASN A 139 3.42 7.68 25.09
N GLN A 140 4.08 6.94 25.99
CA GLN A 140 4.91 7.52 27.06
C GLN A 140 5.97 8.52 26.53
N LYS A 141 6.52 8.32 25.33
CA LYS A 141 7.49 9.23 24.69
C LYS A 141 6.83 10.40 23.93
N GLN A 142 5.54 10.32 23.67
CA GLN A 142 4.73 11.41 23.11
C GLN A 142 4.14 12.29 24.21
N ASP A 143 3.89 11.71 25.40
CA ASP A 143 3.53 12.42 26.63
C ASP A 143 4.76 13.16 27.25
N ASP A 144 5.97 12.65 27.02
CA ASP A 144 7.26 13.14 27.55
C ASP A 144 8.20 13.66 26.43
N LEU A 145 7.74 14.68 25.69
CA LEU A 145 8.48 15.25 24.54
C LEU A 145 9.81 15.92 24.95
N GLN A 146 10.92 15.35 24.50
CA GLN A 146 12.25 15.81 24.87
C GLN A 146 12.68 17.09 24.14
N PRO A 147 13.27 18.08 24.84
CA PRO A 147 13.65 19.36 24.24
C PRO A 147 14.94 19.24 23.41
N ILE A 148 14.95 19.82 22.21
CA ILE A 148 16.14 19.95 21.35
C ILE A 148 16.30 21.38 20.82
N ARG A 149 17.54 21.82 20.57
CA ARG A 149 17.85 23.10 19.91
C ARG A 149 18.24 22.85 18.46
N ALA A 150 17.43 23.32 17.50
CA ALA A 150 17.65 23.11 16.07
C ALA A 150 19.06 23.53 15.62
N ASN A 151 19.52 24.72 16.04
CA ASN A 151 20.84 25.24 15.66
C ASN A 151 21.99 24.33 16.15
N HIS A 152 21.91 23.78 17.37
CA HIS A 152 22.95 22.89 17.89
C HIS A 152 23.02 21.58 17.09
N PHE A 153 21.84 21.01 16.78
CA PHE A 153 21.72 19.80 15.97
C PHE A 153 22.26 20.02 14.55
N ILE A 154 21.90 21.13 13.90
CA ILE A 154 22.34 21.45 12.53
C ILE A 154 23.84 21.77 12.49
N THR A 155 24.35 22.63 13.39
CA THR A 155 25.79 22.94 13.44
C THR A 155 26.61 21.67 13.60
N LYS A 156 26.32 20.82 14.58
CA LYS A 156 27.01 19.54 14.75
C LYS A 156 26.91 18.66 13.50
N ALA A 157 25.73 18.59 12.87
CA ALA A 157 25.58 17.81 11.65
C ALA A 157 26.37 18.39 10.46
N LYS A 158 26.56 19.72 10.37
CA LYS A 158 27.46 20.37 9.39
C LYS A 158 28.92 20.07 9.71
N ASP A 159 29.35 20.15 10.97
CA ASP A 159 30.72 19.80 11.40
C ASP A 159 31.07 18.37 10.96
N LEU A 160 30.15 17.43 11.15
CA LEU A 160 30.31 16.03 10.76
C LEU A 160 30.34 15.80 9.24
N LEU A 161 29.83 16.72 8.42
CA LEU A 161 30.05 16.69 6.97
C LEU A 161 31.46 17.18 6.57
N GLN A 162 32.08 18.04 7.38
CA GLN A 162 33.44 18.56 7.15
C GLN A 162 34.55 17.67 7.75
N ALA A 163 34.19 16.67 8.55
CA ALA A 163 35.11 15.70 9.13
C ALA A 163 35.84 14.82 8.08
N GLU A 164 36.71 13.92 8.53
CA GLU A 164 37.56 13.10 7.65
C GLU A 164 37.07 11.66 7.46
N THR A 165 36.24 11.11 8.36
CA THR A 165 35.81 9.70 8.24
C THR A 165 34.43 9.55 7.57
N PRO A 166 34.21 8.46 6.82
CA PRO A 166 32.89 8.17 6.24
C PRO A 166 31.82 7.85 7.31
N TYR A 167 32.20 7.54 8.56
CA TYR A 167 31.23 7.29 9.62
C TYR A 167 30.62 8.60 10.13
N GLU A 168 31.41 9.66 10.23
CA GLU A 168 30.95 11.01 10.57
C GLU A 168 30.08 11.58 9.45
N TRP A 169 30.53 11.47 8.18
CA TRP A 169 29.71 11.85 7.01
C TRP A 169 28.36 11.13 7.02
N ALA A 170 28.34 9.81 7.27
CA ALA A 170 27.09 9.06 7.36
C ALA A 170 26.17 9.58 8.47
N VAL A 171 26.71 9.97 9.64
CA VAL A 171 25.91 10.51 10.75
C VAL A 171 25.37 11.91 10.42
N GLY A 172 26.18 12.80 9.83
CA GLY A 172 25.72 14.11 9.34
C GLY A 172 24.63 13.96 8.27
N LEU A 173 24.83 13.09 7.27
CA LEU A 173 23.85 12.82 6.22
C LEU A 173 22.54 12.21 6.77
N LEU A 174 22.61 11.34 7.79
CA LEU A 174 21.44 10.82 8.50
C LEU A 174 20.65 11.94 9.19
N ALA A 175 21.35 12.84 9.90
CA ALA A 175 20.74 13.95 10.62
C ALA A 175 20.09 14.99 9.68
N LEU A 176 20.74 15.31 8.54
CA LEU A 176 20.33 16.40 7.65
C LEU A 176 19.26 16.01 6.62
N THR A 177 19.09 14.71 6.33
CA THR A 177 18.11 14.20 5.35
C THR A 177 16.99 13.35 5.97
N GLY A 178 17.18 12.93 7.22
CA GLY A 178 16.32 11.94 7.89
C GLY A 178 16.22 10.59 7.17
N ARG A 179 17.11 10.24 6.23
CA ARG A 179 17.08 8.92 5.54
C ARG A 179 17.51 7.79 6.48
N ARG A 180 17.33 6.55 6.06
CA ARG A 180 17.89 5.37 6.76
C ARG A 180 19.31 5.12 6.29
N PHE A 181 20.14 4.53 7.14
CA PHE A 181 21.56 4.32 6.86
C PHE A 181 21.82 3.56 5.55
N SER A 182 21.10 2.46 5.30
CA SER A 182 21.19 1.70 4.05
C SER A 182 20.63 2.42 2.80
N GLU A 183 19.79 3.45 2.97
CA GLU A 183 19.35 4.33 1.87
C GLU A 183 20.49 5.30 1.49
N ILE A 184 21.15 5.91 2.48
CA ILE A 184 22.35 6.74 2.31
C ILE A 184 23.50 5.94 1.66
N VAL A 185 23.84 4.76 2.20
CA VAL A 185 24.97 3.93 1.74
C VAL A 185 24.81 3.44 0.30
N ALA A 186 23.65 2.89 -0.07
CA ALA A 186 23.55 2.09 -1.30
C ALA A 186 22.20 2.14 -2.03
N LYS A 187 21.09 2.23 -1.31
CA LYS A 187 19.76 1.91 -1.89
C LYS A 187 18.94 3.12 -2.29
N GLY A 188 19.38 4.33 -1.93
CA GLY A 188 18.75 5.57 -2.35
C GLY A 188 19.42 6.17 -3.59
N GLU A 189 18.62 6.65 -4.55
CA GLU A 189 19.07 7.63 -5.55
C GLU A 189 18.69 9.01 -5.05
N PHE A 190 19.55 10.00 -5.31
CA PHE A 190 19.39 11.39 -4.88
C PHE A 190 19.76 12.28 -6.08
N LYS A 191 18.88 13.21 -6.46
CA LYS A 191 19.13 14.19 -7.52
C LYS A 191 18.76 15.61 -7.05
N SER A 192 19.50 16.60 -7.54
CA SER A 192 19.21 18.02 -7.31
C SER A 192 17.85 18.43 -7.87
N THR A 193 17.32 19.52 -7.34
CA THR A 193 16.03 20.11 -7.72
C THR A 193 16.18 21.63 -7.87
N THR A 194 15.17 22.31 -8.37
CA THR A 194 15.17 23.79 -8.46
C THR A 194 15.10 24.50 -7.09
N HIS A 195 14.80 23.78 -5.99
CA HIS A 195 14.64 24.37 -4.66
C HIS A 195 15.85 24.06 -3.76
N PRO A 196 16.48 25.09 -3.12
CA PRO A 196 17.78 24.95 -2.46
C PRO A 196 17.79 24.08 -1.18
N TYR A 197 16.63 23.68 -0.66
CA TYR A 197 16.50 22.74 0.46
C TYR A 197 15.67 21.49 0.10
N ALA A 198 15.60 21.11 -1.18
CA ALA A 198 14.90 19.91 -1.61
C ALA A 198 15.76 19.01 -2.50
N ILE A 199 15.67 17.69 -2.27
CA ILE A 199 16.33 16.65 -3.06
C ILE A 199 15.26 15.66 -3.57
N ALA A 200 15.34 15.27 -4.84
CA ALA A 200 14.54 14.19 -5.40
C ALA A 200 15.15 12.85 -4.99
N PHE A 201 14.41 12.04 -4.23
CA PHE A 201 14.86 10.79 -3.64
C PHE A 201 14.05 9.59 -4.15
N ARG A 202 14.75 8.51 -4.50
CA ARG A 202 14.19 7.22 -4.94
C ARG A 202 14.75 6.09 -4.06
N GLY A 203 14.12 4.90 -4.06
CA GLY A 203 14.66 3.73 -3.36
C GLY A 203 14.32 3.62 -1.86
N GLN A 204 13.18 4.17 -1.44
CA GLN A 204 12.65 4.04 -0.07
C GLN A 204 12.53 2.57 0.38
N LEU A 205 13.20 2.21 1.47
CA LEU A 205 13.08 0.85 2.03
C LEU A 205 11.74 0.63 2.76
N LYS A 206 11.38 -0.65 2.92
CA LYS A 206 10.11 -1.14 3.49
C LYS A 206 8.84 -0.87 2.66
N LYS A 207 8.96 -0.52 1.38
CA LYS A 207 7.83 -0.43 0.42
C LYS A 207 7.56 -1.72 -0.38
N GLY A 208 8.38 -2.76 -0.22
CA GLY A 208 8.19 -4.07 -0.90
C GLY A 208 8.66 -4.12 -2.35
N VAL A 209 8.96 -2.97 -2.95
CA VAL A 209 9.57 -2.82 -4.28
C VAL A 209 10.93 -3.52 -4.31
N GLN A 210 11.14 -4.41 -5.29
CA GLN A 210 12.39 -5.16 -5.48
C GLN A 210 13.31 -4.47 -6.49
N ASN A 211 12.75 -3.99 -7.60
CA ASN A 211 13.48 -3.29 -8.65
C ASN A 211 13.53 -1.80 -8.37
N LEU A 212 14.72 -1.20 -8.40
CA LEU A 212 14.88 0.24 -8.20
C LEU A 212 14.06 1.04 -9.22
N ASP A 213 13.86 0.50 -10.43
CA ASP A 213 13.12 1.19 -11.48
C ASP A 213 11.61 1.30 -11.29
N GLU A 214 11.04 0.44 -10.45
CA GLU A 214 9.65 0.53 -9.98
C GLU A 214 9.50 1.45 -8.76
N ALA A 215 10.60 1.88 -8.15
CA ALA A 215 10.55 2.74 -6.96
C ALA A 215 10.16 4.17 -7.35
N GLN A 216 9.07 4.65 -6.75
CA GLN A 216 8.58 6.01 -6.94
C GLN A 216 9.56 7.03 -6.35
N THR A 217 9.92 8.03 -7.15
CA THR A 217 10.67 9.21 -6.71
C THR A 217 9.75 10.18 -5.98
N PHE A 218 10.22 10.78 -4.89
CA PHE A 218 9.53 11.83 -4.15
C PHE A 218 10.53 12.81 -3.55
N LEU A 219 10.05 13.98 -3.13
CA LEU A 219 10.91 15.02 -2.58
C LEU A 219 11.14 14.82 -1.09
N ILE A 220 12.39 15.05 -0.67
CA ILE A 220 12.80 15.13 0.73
C ILE A 220 13.35 16.53 0.99
N ALA A 221 13.07 17.06 2.18
CA ALA A 221 13.72 18.28 2.66
C ALA A 221 15.16 17.98 3.11
N THR A 222 16.01 19.00 3.07
CA THR A 222 17.31 19.02 3.74
C THR A 222 17.37 20.14 4.76
N LEU A 223 18.00 19.90 5.90
CA LEU A 223 18.13 20.93 6.95
C LEU A 223 19.26 21.95 6.68
N ILE A 224 20.01 21.75 5.60
CA ILE A 224 20.96 22.68 5.00
C ILE A 224 20.77 22.66 3.47
N GLU A 225 21.52 23.48 2.77
CA GLU A 225 21.47 23.60 1.32
C GLU A 225 21.77 22.26 0.62
N SER A 226 20.93 21.88 -0.35
CA SER A 226 20.92 20.55 -0.97
C SER A 226 22.23 20.20 -1.66
N ASP A 227 22.91 21.16 -2.28
CA ASP A 227 24.20 20.96 -2.95
C ASP A 227 25.31 20.56 -1.96
N GLN A 228 25.32 21.10 -0.74
CA GLN A 228 26.27 20.67 0.32
C GLN A 228 26.00 19.21 0.74
N VAL A 229 24.73 18.80 0.80
CA VAL A 229 24.35 17.42 1.12
C VAL A 229 24.74 16.47 -0.01
N LEU A 230 24.49 16.83 -1.26
CA LEU A 230 24.81 16.01 -2.43
C LEU A 230 26.33 15.83 -2.61
N ALA A 231 27.11 16.92 -2.54
CA ALA A 231 28.57 16.85 -2.68
C ALA A 231 29.22 15.91 -1.63
N VAL A 232 28.73 15.93 -0.39
CA VAL A 232 29.24 15.06 0.68
C VAL A 232 28.67 13.64 0.60
N LEU A 233 27.45 13.45 0.09
CA LEU A 233 26.92 12.13 -0.25
C LEU A 233 27.75 11.44 -1.32
N ASP A 234 28.17 12.16 -2.36
CA ASP A 234 29.00 11.64 -3.44
C ASP A 234 30.43 11.35 -2.96
N LYS A 235 31.05 12.26 -2.19
CA LYS A 235 32.32 12.02 -1.46
C LYS A 235 32.25 10.74 -0.62
N PHE A 236 31.15 10.55 0.12
CA PHE A 236 30.91 9.38 0.96
C PHE A 236 30.72 8.10 0.14
N ARG A 237 30.01 8.14 -0.98
CA ARG A 237 29.81 6.99 -1.89
C ARG A 237 31.05 6.64 -2.71
N ALA A 238 31.91 7.61 -3.00
CA ALA A 238 33.21 7.41 -3.63
C ALA A 238 34.23 6.73 -2.70
N HIS A 239 34.05 6.81 -1.37
CA HIS A 239 34.97 6.23 -0.40
C HIS A 239 35.05 4.68 -0.53
N PRO A 240 36.24 4.06 -0.67
CA PRO A 240 36.38 2.62 -0.95
C PRO A 240 35.59 1.69 -0.01
N ARG A 241 35.71 1.89 1.31
CA ARG A 241 34.95 1.13 2.33
C ARG A 241 33.42 1.22 2.21
N ILE A 242 32.89 2.16 1.43
CA ILE A 242 31.45 2.35 1.19
C ILE A 242 31.05 1.74 -0.16
N GLN A 243 31.92 1.83 -1.18
CA GLN A 243 31.76 1.11 -2.45
C GLN A 243 31.67 -0.42 -2.25
N GLU A 244 32.48 -0.98 -1.35
CA GLU A 244 32.41 -2.39 -0.91
C GLU A 244 31.02 -2.82 -0.41
N LEU A 245 30.20 -1.86 0.06
CA LEU A 245 28.89 -2.11 0.66
C LEU A 245 27.72 -1.90 -0.31
N ALA A 246 27.96 -1.22 -1.45
CA ALA A 246 26.91 -0.87 -2.41
C ALA A 246 26.12 -2.09 -2.91
N LYS A 247 26.83 -3.19 -3.17
CA LYS A 247 26.28 -4.46 -3.69
C LYS A 247 25.57 -5.31 -2.63
N LEU A 248 25.72 -5.03 -1.34
CA LEU A 248 25.18 -5.85 -0.25
C LEU A 248 23.68 -5.59 0.01
N SER A 249 23.02 -6.51 0.72
CA SER A 249 21.66 -6.30 1.21
C SER A 249 21.62 -5.26 2.35
N PRO A 250 20.46 -4.61 2.62
CA PRO A 250 20.33 -3.67 3.73
C PRO A 250 20.73 -4.26 5.09
N ASP A 251 20.43 -5.53 5.35
CA ASP A 251 20.75 -6.19 6.62
C ASP A 251 22.27 -6.43 6.77
N GLU A 252 22.97 -6.70 5.67
CA GLU A 252 24.44 -6.83 5.66
C GLU A 252 25.13 -5.48 5.84
N ILE A 253 24.68 -4.43 5.14
CA ILE A 253 25.16 -3.05 5.30
C ILE A 253 25.04 -2.63 6.77
N ASN A 254 23.86 -2.85 7.37
CA ASN A 254 23.63 -2.59 8.78
C ASN A 254 24.53 -3.48 9.67
N SER A 255 24.69 -4.77 9.38
CA SER A 255 25.53 -5.66 10.21
C SER A 255 27.01 -5.25 10.24
N ARG A 256 27.54 -4.65 9.17
CA ARG A 256 28.95 -4.25 9.06
C ARG A 256 29.25 -2.91 9.73
N LEU A 257 28.43 -1.87 9.54
CA LEU A 257 28.76 -0.50 9.96
C LEU A 257 27.90 0.11 11.09
N ASN A 258 26.75 -0.48 11.45
CA ASN A 258 25.84 0.08 12.46
C ASN A 258 26.49 0.23 13.84
N THR A 259 27.51 -0.57 14.18
CA THR A 259 28.29 -0.40 15.42
C THR A 259 29.08 0.91 15.42
N SER A 260 29.85 1.19 14.37
CA SER A 260 30.62 2.43 14.24
C SER A 260 29.69 3.65 14.16
N VAL A 261 28.63 3.57 13.35
CA VAL A 261 27.64 4.64 13.23
C VAL A 261 26.97 4.93 14.57
N ARG A 262 26.59 3.92 15.37
CA ARG A 262 26.06 4.12 16.73
C ARG A 262 27.07 4.77 17.68
N HIS A 263 28.35 4.41 17.57
CA HIS A 263 29.39 5.00 18.40
C HIS A 263 29.52 6.51 18.14
N HIS A 264 29.60 6.93 16.87
CA HIS A 264 29.62 8.35 16.51
C HIS A 264 28.29 9.06 16.87
N ILE A 265 27.12 8.44 16.68
CA ILE A 265 25.83 9.03 17.12
C ILE A 265 25.84 9.30 18.63
N LYS A 266 26.35 8.35 19.43
CA LYS A 266 26.47 8.54 20.89
C LYS A 266 27.44 9.68 21.21
N GLN A 267 28.67 9.60 20.72
CA GLN A 267 29.73 10.60 20.98
C GLN A 267 29.28 12.02 20.61
N GLU A 268 28.68 12.18 19.43
CA GLU A 268 28.47 13.49 18.81
C GLU A 268 27.14 14.15 19.17
N PHE A 269 26.15 13.40 19.67
CA PHE A 269 24.83 13.94 20.02
C PHE A 269 24.35 13.61 21.44
N GLU A 270 24.69 12.42 21.98
CA GLU A 270 24.31 12.03 23.35
C GLU A 270 25.34 12.56 24.37
N ASP A 271 26.61 12.19 24.21
CA ASP A 271 27.68 12.64 25.11
C ASP A 271 27.91 14.16 25.01
N ALA A 272 27.68 14.73 23.83
CA ALA A 272 27.66 16.18 23.59
C ALA A 272 26.38 16.90 24.09
N GLN A 273 25.40 16.17 24.65
CA GLN A 273 24.15 16.71 25.21
C GLN A 273 23.31 17.55 24.22
N ILE A 274 23.33 17.19 22.94
CA ILE A 274 22.54 17.84 21.86
C ILE A 274 21.15 17.18 21.72
N ILE A 275 21.06 15.88 22.00
CA ILE A 275 19.82 15.09 21.93
C ILE A 275 19.67 14.31 23.24
N PRO A 276 18.59 14.53 24.03
CA PRO A 276 18.29 13.71 25.20
C PRO A 276 17.96 12.26 24.80
N VAL A 277 18.38 11.29 25.62
CA VAL A 277 17.95 9.89 25.47
C VAL A 277 16.46 9.78 25.84
N LEU A 278 15.65 9.20 24.96
CA LEU A 278 14.22 9.05 25.20
C LEU A 278 13.92 8.08 26.33
N THR A 279 12.88 8.36 27.12
CA THR A 279 12.39 7.51 28.21
C THR A 279 12.20 6.06 27.75
N GLY A 280 12.88 5.13 28.42
CA GLY A 280 12.90 3.69 28.10
C GLY A 280 13.92 3.24 27.04
N GLU A 281 14.72 4.15 26.47
CA GLU A 281 15.84 3.80 25.57
C GLU A 281 17.17 3.71 26.33
N LYS A 282 18.20 3.16 25.68
CA LYS A 282 19.54 2.96 26.29
C LYS A 282 20.62 3.90 25.76
N SER A 283 20.37 4.53 24.61
CA SER A 283 21.24 5.49 23.95
C SER A 283 20.43 6.16 22.83
N VAL A 284 20.90 7.31 22.35
CA VAL A 284 20.48 7.91 21.07
C VAL A 284 20.83 6.95 19.92
N SER A 285 20.03 6.96 18.85
CA SER A 285 20.21 6.12 17.67
C SER A 285 19.88 6.86 16.37
N ALA A 286 20.14 6.24 15.22
CA ALA A 286 19.76 6.81 13.92
C ALA A 286 18.24 7.02 13.74
N HIS A 287 17.41 6.34 14.53
CA HIS A 287 15.96 6.60 14.57
C HIS A 287 15.63 7.90 15.33
N ASN A 288 16.36 8.19 16.41
CA ASN A 288 16.27 9.43 17.17
C ASN A 288 16.67 10.64 16.31
N LEU A 289 17.78 10.54 15.56
CA LEU A 289 18.17 11.56 14.57
C LEU A 289 17.06 11.85 13.56
N ARG A 290 16.36 10.81 13.07
CA ARG A 290 15.24 10.93 12.12
C ARG A 290 13.99 11.56 12.76
N GLY A 291 13.81 11.42 14.07
CA GLY A 291 12.80 12.15 14.84
C GLY A 291 13.13 13.64 15.00
N CYS A 292 14.36 13.95 15.42
CA CYS A 292 14.87 15.33 15.49
C CYS A 292 14.78 16.04 14.13
N TYR A 293 15.20 15.37 13.05
CA TYR A 293 15.04 15.84 11.68
C TYR A 293 13.58 16.17 11.34
N ALA A 294 12.63 15.31 11.72
CA ALA A 294 11.22 15.49 11.37
C ALA A 294 10.64 16.74 12.02
N GLU A 295 10.98 16.99 13.29
CA GLU A 295 10.55 18.17 14.04
C GLU A 295 11.20 19.46 13.51
N ILE A 296 12.50 19.46 13.22
CA ILE A 296 13.19 20.62 12.64
C ILE A 296 12.66 20.92 11.22
N ALA A 297 12.46 19.91 10.38
CA ALA A 297 11.90 20.09 9.04
C ALA A 297 10.47 20.64 9.05
N VAL A 298 9.68 20.36 10.10
CA VAL A 298 8.36 20.96 10.30
C VAL A 298 8.48 22.44 10.64
N HIS A 299 9.34 22.78 11.60
CA HIS A 299 9.60 24.18 11.96
C HIS A 299 10.10 25.01 10.78
N TYR A 300 10.99 24.46 9.95
CA TYR A 300 11.56 25.18 8.80
C TYR A 300 10.62 25.24 7.58
N PHE A 301 9.93 24.15 7.23
CA PHE A 301 9.31 24.02 5.90
C PHE A 301 7.85 23.53 5.88
N CYS A 302 7.23 23.19 7.01
CA CYS A 302 5.79 22.84 7.00
C CYS A 302 4.94 24.11 6.86
N PRO A 303 4.08 24.23 5.84
CA PRO A 303 3.14 25.35 5.76
C PRO A 303 2.28 25.45 7.04
N PRO A 304 1.96 26.67 7.52
CA PRO A 304 1.24 26.86 8.78
C PRO A 304 -0.17 26.24 8.75
N ASN A 305 -0.79 26.16 7.57
CA ASN A 305 -2.07 25.51 7.32
C ASN A 305 -1.97 23.98 7.09
N GLN A 306 -0.77 23.38 7.08
CA GLN A 306 -0.60 21.93 6.91
C GLN A 306 -0.48 21.20 8.26
N ALA A 307 -1.15 20.05 8.36
CA ALA A 307 -1.04 19.17 9.51
C ALA A 307 0.35 18.50 9.56
N THR A 308 1.03 18.62 10.71
CA THR A 308 2.39 18.11 10.95
C THR A 308 2.57 16.64 10.53
N HIS A 309 1.62 15.77 10.90
CA HIS A 309 1.65 14.36 10.49
C HIS A 309 1.58 14.17 8.96
N ARG A 310 0.84 15.02 8.23
CA ARG A 310 0.74 14.96 6.77
C ARG A 310 1.99 15.46 6.07
N PHE A 311 2.67 16.47 6.63
CA PHE A 311 3.98 16.92 6.16
C PHE A 311 5.06 15.83 6.36
N VAL A 312 5.19 15.30 7.59
CA VAL A 312 6.26 14.37 7.95
C VAL A 312 6.11 13.01 7.25
N GLN A 313 4.91 12.45 7.13
CA GLN A 313 4.71 11.15 6.46
C GLN A 313 5.16 11.17 4.98
N ALA A 314 5.13 12.33 4.33
CA ALA A 314 5.44 12.50 2.91
C ALA A 314 6.97 12.57 2.74
N HIS A 315 7.61 13.52 3.42
CA HIS A 315 9.06 13.68 3.38
C HIS A 315 9.82 12.48 3.99
N LEU A 316 9.21 11.72 4.93
CA LEU A 316 9.78 10.45 5.40
C LEU A 316 9.42 9.23 4.51
N GLY A 317 8.61 9.39 3.46
CA GLY A 317 8.27 8.32 2.51
C GLY A 317 7.41 7.20 3.08
N HIS A 318 6.56 7.48 4.07
CA HIS A 318 5.57 6.50 4.56
C HIS A 318 4.41 6.39 3.57
N ILE A 319 4.01 7.53 2.98
CA ILE A 319 3.04 7.64 1.90
C ILE A 319 3.74 8.30 0.72
N ILE A 320 3.72 7.67 -0.47
CA ILE A 320 4.50 8.09 -1.64
C ILE A 320 3.60 8.10 -2.86
N GLY A 321 3.77 9.09 -3.74
CA GLY A 321 2.97 9.29 -4.93
C GLY A 321 1.64 9.96 -4.62
N GLU A 322 1.27 10.93 -5.46
CA GLU A 322 0.07 11.77 -5.33
C GLU A 322 -1.20 10.95 -5.01
N ARG A 323 -1.41 9.83 -5.70
CA ARG A 323 -2.55 8.94 -5.46
C ARG A 323 -2.57 8.31 -4.06
N GLU A 324 -1.42 7.95 -3.47
CA GLU A 324 -1.42 7.49 -2.07
C GLU A 324 -1.67 8.66 -1.12
N LEU A 325 -1.05 9.83 -1.34
CA LEU A 325 -1.24 11.01 -0.50
C LEU A 325 -2.71 11.44 -0.43
N ALA A 326 -3.40 11.44 -1.57
CA ALA A 326 -4.80 11.82 -1.68
C ALA A 326 -5.78 10.78 -1.10
N SER A 327 -5.44 9.48 -1.08
CA SER A 327 -6.39 8.40 -0.75
C SER A 327 -6.10 7.60 0.52
N ARG A 328 -4.88 7.62 1.06
CA ARG A 328 -4.54 6.86 2.28
C ARG A 328 -4.75 7.67 3.56
N LYS A 329 -5.30 7.00 4.58
CA LYS A 329 -5.29 7.46 5.98
C LYS A 329 -3.84 7.73 6.46
N ASN A 330 -3.69 8.46 7.56
CA ASN A 330 -2.40 8.66 8.20
C ASN A 330 -1.70 7.32 8.49
N ALA A 331 -0.43 7.20 8.13
CA ALA A 331 0.37 6.03 8.42
C ALA A 331 0.88 6.12 9.87
N GLY A 332 0.29 5.37 10.80
CA GLY A 332 0.65 5.42 12.23
C GLY A 332 2.13 5.10 12.54
N ALA A 333 2.85 4.46 11.61
CA ALA A 333 4.31 4.38 11.66
C ALA A 333 5.04 5.74 11.71
N THR A 334 4.33 6.86 11.47
CA THR A 334 4.83 8.24 11.62
C THR A 334 4.81 8.71 13.07
N GLU A 335 3.95 8.14 13.93
CA GLU A 335 3.84 8.47 15.36
C GLU A 335 5.17 8.24 16.10
N HIS A 336 5.93 7.23 15.66
CA HIS A 336 7.27 6.88 16.15
C HIS A 336 8.37 7.92 15.90
N TYR A 337 8.07 9.10 15.35
CA TYR A 337 9.04 10.18 15.15
C TYR A 337 8.71 11.46 15.94
N PHE A 338 7.54 11.52 16.59
CA PHE A 338 7.09 12.68 17.38
C PHE A 338 7.44 12.49 18.86
N HIS A 339 8.74 12.49 19.17
CA HIS A 339 9.26 12.31 20.54
C HIS A 339 10.11 13.49 21.03
N TYR A 340 10.21 14.55 20.22
CA TYR A 340 10.98 15.76 20.51
C TYR A 340 10.12 17.00 20.29
N ARG A 341 10.55 18.11 20.89
CA ARG A 341 10.00 19.46 20.68
C ARG A 341 11.13 20.47 20.58
N LEU A 342 10.97 21.50 19.76
CA LEU A 342 11.99 22.54 19.64
C LEU A 342 11.97 23.52 20.82
N ILE A 343 13.15 23.91 21.27
CA ILE A 343 13.36 25.03 22.19
C ILE A 343 14.36 26.06 21.64
N GLY A 344 14.15 27.31 22.01
CA GLY A 344 15.04 28.43 21.70
C GLY A 344 16.29 28.47 22.59
N ALA A 345 17.09 29.54 22.44
CA ALA A 345 18.29 29.74 23.24
C ALA A 345 17.97 29.79 24.75
N GLN A 346 16.91 30.48 25.13
CA GLN A 346 16.46 30.69 26.52
C GLN A 346 15.56 29.55 27.05
N GLY A 347 15.37 28.45 26.30
CA GLY A 347 14.58 27.29 26.71
C GLY A 347 13.07 27.40 26.47
N GLN A 348 12.59 28.53 25.94
CA GLN A 348 11.22 28.71 25.48
C GLN A 348 10.89 27.76 24.31
N GLN A 349 9.69 27.21 24.28
CA GLN A 349 9.27 26.29 23.21
C GLN A 349 8.98 27.05 21.91
N LEU A 350 9.46 26.50 20.79
CA LEU A 350 9.18 27.03 19.44
C LEU A 350 8.06 26.21 18.80
N ASN A 351 6.94 26.86 18.47
CA ASN A 351 5.76 26.22 17.88
C ASN A 351 5.48 26.69 16.43
N GLU A 352 6.29 27.60 15.92
CA GLU A 352 6.20 28.16 14.56
C GLU A 352 6.52 27.09 13.51
N LYS A 353 5.89 27.20 12.34
CA LYS A 353 6.09 26.28 11.22
C LYS A 353 6.35 27.05 9.94
N GLY A 354 7.24 26.52 9.12
CA GLY A 354 7.54 27.12 7.82
C GLY A 354 8.37 28.39 7.90
N ILE A 355 9.23 28.56 8.92
CA ILE A 355 9.98 29.83 9.10
C ILE A 355 10.93 30.16 7.95
N LEU A 356 11.27 29.20 7.09
CA LEU A 356 12.09 29.40 5.89
C LEU A 356 11.25 29.59 4.60
N LEU A 357 9.93 29.46 4.67
CA LEU A 357 9.03 29.56 3.51
C LEU A 357 8.97 30.98 2.93
N GLU A 358 9.12 32.02 3.76
CA GLU A 358 9.14 33.41 3.29
C GLU A 358 10.41 33.74 2.51
N GLN A 359 11.54 33.10 2.83
CA GLN A 359 12.84 33.34 2.20
C GLN A 359 13.10 32.45 0.98
N PHE A 360 12.66 31.19 1.00
CA PHE A 360 12.99 30.19 -0.04
C PHE A 360 11.77 29.63 -0.78
N GLY A 361 10.55 30.01 -0.37
CA GLY A 361 9.30 29.50 -0.94
C GLY A 361 8.90 28.14 -0.36
N THR A 362 7.85 27.55 -0.94
CA THR A 362 7.40 26.20 -0.57
C THR A 362 8.25 25.12 -1.22
N LEU A 363 8.61 24.08 -0.45
CA LEU A 363 9.10 22.81 -1.00
C LEU A 363 8.17 22.34 -2.14
N PRO A 364 8.71 21.94 -3.31
CA PRO A 364 7.85 21.54 -4.43
C PRO A 364 7.02 20.29 -4.09
N ASN A 365 5.84 20.17 -4.69
CA ASN A 365 4.98 18.98 -4.53
C ASN A 365 5.20 17.94 -5.64
N THR A 366 5.89 18.32 -6.72
CA THR A 366 6.16 17.53 -7.92
C THR A 366 7.67 17.47 -8.20
N VAL A 367 8.17 16.32 -8.66
CA VAL A 367 9.60 16.13 -8.96
C VAL A 367 9.94 16.81 -10.29
N GLU A 368 10.36 18.07 -10.21
CA GLU A 368 11.02 18.79 -11.30
C GLU A 368 12.54 18.69 -11.10
N PHE A 369 13.19 17.93 -11.98
CA PHE A 369 14.64 17.86 -12.03
C PHE A 369 15.21 19.12 -12.66
N GLN A 370 16.37 19.59 -12.20
CA GLN A 370 17.14 20.54 -12.99
C GLN A 370 17.55 19.86 -14.33
N PRO A 371 17.50 20.56 -15.48
CA PRO A 371 18.04 20.03 -16.72
C PRO A 371 19.57 19.88 -16.58
N GLU A 372 20.09 18.69 -16.88
CA GLU A 372 21.54 18.43 -16.87
C GLU A 372 22.20 19.34 -17.92
N GLN A 373 23.00 20.32 -17.46
CA GLN A 373 23.70 21.27 -18.33
C GLN A 373 24.84 20.55 -19.06
N THR A 374 24.50 19.93 -20.20
CA THR A 374 25.48 19.38 -21.13
C THR A 374 26.34 20.52 -21.69
N THR A 375 27.52 20.75 -21.11
CA THR A 375 28.44 21.81 -21.54
C THR A 375 29.09 21.42 -22.88
N ILE A 376 28.38 21.63 -23.97
CA ILE A 376 28.89 21.53 -25.33
C ILE A 376 29.34 22.93 -25.74
N GLU A 377 30.65 23.10 -25.99
CA GLU A 377 31.21 24.36 -26.45
C GLU A 377 30.66 24.72 -27.84
N ALA A 378 30.36 26.00 -28.05
CA ALA A 378 29.67 26.45 -29.24
C ALA A 378 30.61 26.55 -30.45
N SER A 379 30.10 26.18 -31.62
CA SER A 379 30.59 26.68 -32.90
C SER A 379 29.38 27.10 -33.74
N GLN A 380 29.51 28.22 -34.44
CA GLN A 380 28.40 28.94 -35.06
C GLN A 380 28.19 28.51 -36.52
N GLU A 381 26.93 28.40 -36.96
CA GLU A 381 26.45 29.07 -38.18
C GLU A 381 24.91 29.03 -38.28
N ASN A 382 24.32 29.91 -39.09
CA ASN A 382 22.90 30.25 -39.11
C ASN A 382 22.58 31.10 -40.37
N PRO A 383 21.33 31.12 -40.89
CA PRO A 383 20.48 30.02 -41.36
C PRO A 383 20.17 30.22 -42.88
N PRO A 384 19.09 29.67 -43.46
CA PRO A 384 17.86 30.47 -43.50
C PRO A 384 16.51 29.71 -43.45
N MET A 385 15.45 30.51 -43.28
CA MET A 385 14.02 30.36 -43.63
C MET A 385 13.53 29.13 -44.46
N ALA A 386 12.28 28.67 -44.35
CA ALA A 386 11.18 28.89 -43.38
C ALA A 386 9.96 28.01 -43.77
N ILE A 387 9.02 27.77 -42.85
CA ILE A 387 7.55 27.79 -43.08
C ILE A 387 6.83 27.59 -41.73
N ALA A 388 5.70 28.26 -41.51
CA ALA A 388 4.94 28.20 -40.27
C ALA A 388 3.70 27.29 -40.36
N SER A 389 3.30 26.71 -39.23
CA SER A 389 1.92 26.26 -38.99
C SER A 389 1.59 26.20 -37.49
N LYS A 390 0.35 26.53 -37.15
CA LYS A 390 -0.14 26.64 -35.77
C LYS A 390 -1.02 25.44 -35.41
N SER A 391 -0.92 24.94 -34.18
CA SER A 391 -2.06 24.37 -33.43
C SER A 391 -1.68 24.20 -31.95
N LYS A 392 -2.67 23.96 -31.07
CA LYS A 392 -2.52 23.91 -29.62
C LYS A 392 -2.74 22.50 -29.05
N THR A 393 -2.27 22.32 -27.82
CA THR A 393 -2.50 21.22 -26.85
C THR A 393 -3.98 20.82 -26.70
N PRO A 394 -4.33 19.59 -26.23
CA PRO A 394 -3.82 19.02 -24.97
C PRO A 394 -3.25 17.59 -25.01
N SER A 395 -2.35 17.31 -24.07
CA SER A 395 -1.82 15.96 -23.80
C SER A 395 -2.85 15.12 -23.02
N GLN A 396 -3.19 13.94 -23.54
CA GLN A 396 -3.98 12.95 -22.79
C GLN A 396 -3.07 11.90 -22.14
N THR A 397 -3.41 11.54 -20.90
CA THR A 397 -2.59 10.69 -20.04
C THR A 397 -2.51 9.24 -20.54
N ARG A 398 -1.31 8.78 -20.91
CA ARG A 398 -1.06 7.37 -21.23
C ARG A 398 -1.17 6.51 -19.97
N LYS A 399 -2.11 5.57 -19.96
CA LYS A 399 -2.17 4.49 -18.97
C LYS A 399 -0.96 3.56 -19.12
N SER A 400 -0.53 2.96 -18.02
CA SER A 400 0.60 2.03 -17.95
C SER A 400 0.44 0.81 -18.87
N ARG A 401 1.48 0.50 -19.66
CA ARG A 401 1.57 -0.76 -20.43
C ARG A 401 1.79 -1.96 -19.50
N ALA A 402 1.32 -3.13 -19.93
CA ALA A 402 1.64 -4.42 -19.31
C ALA A 402 3.13 -4.78 -19.52
N PHE A 403 3.62 -5.68 -18.66
CA PHE A 403 5.03 -6.03 -18.51
C PHE A 403 5.45 -7.13 -19.51
N VAL A 404 6.52 -6.90 -20.26
CA VAL A 404 7.22 -7.93 -21.05
C VAL A 404 8.45 -8.38 -20.25
N PRO A 405 8.70 -9.69 -20.08
CA PRO A 405 9.97 -10.19 -19.54
C PRO A 405 11.15 -9.83 -20.45
N SER A 406 11.76 -8.67 -20.22
CA SER A 406 12.87 -8.12 -21.03
C SER A 406 14.08 -9.05 -21.08
N GLU A 407 14.36 -9.75 -19.97
CA GLU A 407 15.46 -10.70 -19.81
C GLU A 407 15.44 -11.79 -20.89
N LEU A 408 14.28 -12.42 -21.12
CA LEU A 408 14.13 -13.49 -22.11
C LEU A 408 14.31 -12.98 -23.55
N MET A 409 13.88 -11.74 -23.83
CA MET A 409 14.09 -11.10 -25.13
C MET A 409 15.56 -10.67 -25.33
N HIS A 410 16.25 -10.25 -24.27
CA HIS A 410 17.69 -9.97 -24.32
C HIS A 410 18.50 -11.23 -24.55
N GLN A 411 18.24 -12.32 -23.81
CA GLN A 411 18.89 -13.61 -24.02
C GLN A 411 18.62 -14.15 -25.43
N LEU A 412 17.38 -14.05 -25.93
CA LEU A 412 17.05 -14.43 -27.31
C LEU A 412 17.84 -13.58 -28.33
N LYS A 413 17.90 -12.26 -28.17
CA LYS A 413 18.70 -11.40 -29.07
C LYS A 413 20.19 -11.73 -28.99
N GLU A 414 20.75 -11.98 -27.81
CA GLU A 414 22.17 -12.32 -27.65
C GLU A 414 22.52 -13.67 -28.29
N ILE A 415 21.64 -14.67 -28.16
CA ILE A 415 21.79 -15.99 -28.81
C ILE A 415 21.66 -15.87 -30.33
N THR A 416 20.68 -15.11 -30.83
CA THR A 416 20.46 -14.89 -32.26
C THR A 416 21.61 -14.09 -32.89
N ALA A 417 22.10 -13.03 -32.25
CA ALA A 417 23.27 -12.30 -32.72
C ALA A 417 24.50 -13.23 -32.82
N LYS A 418 24.76 -14.07 -31.81
CA LYS A 418 25.88 -15.03 -31.80
C LYS A 418 25.77 -16.19 -32.81
N LYS A 419 24.57 -16.58 -33.24
CA LYS A 419 24.36 -17.73 -34.14
C LYS A 419 23.95 -17.37 -35.57
N LEU A 420 23.27 -16.25 -35.76
CA LEU A 420 22.66 -15.82 -37.03
C LEU A 420 23.18 -14.45 -37.50
N ASN A 421 24.05 -13.81 -36.72
CA ASN A 421 24.76 -12.57 -37.07
C ASN A 421 23.82 -11.41 -37.46
N THR A 422 22.65 -11.35 -36.83
CA THR A 422 21.62 -10.32 -37.04
C THR A 422 21.40 -9.49 -35.78
N ASP A 423 21.61 -8.17 -35.88
CA ASP A 423 21.58 -7.25 -34.73
C ASP A 423 20.43 -6.23 -34.76
N GLY A 424 19.36 -6.57 -35.49
CA GLY A 424 18.20 -5.70 -35.70
C GLY A 424 17.28 -5.50 -34.48
N SER A 425 16.08 -5.00 -34.75
CA SER A 425 14.97 -4.95 -33.80
C SER A 425 14.48 -6.35 -33.42
N TYR A 426 13.71 -6.46 -32.34
CA TYR A 426 13.16 -7.75 -31.89
C TYR A 426 12.26 -8.43 -32.95
N ALA A 427 11.69 -7.70 -33.90
CA ALA A 427 10.93 -8.29 -35.00
C ALA A 427 11.84 -9.00 -36.01
N GLU A 428 12.94 -8.35 -36.42
CA GLU A 428 13.93 -8.91 -37.36
C GLU A 428 14.69 -10.10 -36.74
N VAL A 429 14.97 -10.02 -35.42
CA VAL A 429 15.52 -11.13 -34.62
C VAL A 429 14.58 -12.35 -34.65
N LEU A 430 13.26 -12.15 -34.51
CA LEU A 430 12.29 -13.24 -34.57
C LEU A 430 12.14 -13.80 -36.00
N GLU A 431 12.14 -12.95 -37.02
CA GLU A 431 12.03 -13.40 -38.42
C GLU A 431 13.27 -14.22 -38.85
N ALA A 432 14.47 -13.83 -38.41
CA ALA A 432 15.70 -14.59 -38.62
C ALA A 432 15.64 -15.98 -37.96
N VAL A 433 15.12 -16.07 -36.72
CA VAL A 433 14.92 -17.36 -36.02
C VAL A 433 13.88 -18.23 -36.74
N VAL A 434 12.79 -17.66 -37.25
CA VAL A 434 11.77 -18.41 -38.01
C VAL A 434 12.35 -19.00 -39.30
N ARG A 435 13.18 -18.25 -40.05
CA ARG A 435 13.85 -18.80 -41.25
C ARG A 435 14.85 -19.89 -40.90
N PHE A 436 15.65 -19.71 -39.84
CA PHE A 436 16.61 -20.74 -39.39
C PHE A 436 15.92 -22.06 -39.02
N LEU A 437 14.73 -22.00 -38.40
CA LEU A 437 13.92 -23.17 -38.07
C LEU A 437 13.19 -23.81 -39.26
N GLN A 438 13.27 -23.23 -40.47
CA GLN A 438 12.68 -23.76 -41.70
C GLN A 438 13.68 -24.51 -42.59
N ASP A 439 14.98 -24.17 -42.53
CA ASP A 439 16.01 -24.76 -43.39
C ASP A 439 16.73 -26.00 -42.80
N ASP A 440 16.80 -26.16 -41.46
CA ASP A 440 17.58 -27.23 -40.83
C ASP A 440 16.85 -28.59 -40.82
N LYS A 441 17.48 -29.60 -41.43
CA LYS A 441 16.99 -31.00 -41.50
C LYS A 441 17.74 -31.96 -40.57
N THR A 442 18.25 -31.50 -39.43
CA THR A 442 18.99 -32.35 -38.47
C THR A 442 18.15 -32.77 -37.25
N PRO A 443 18.28 -34.02 -36.73
CA PRO A 443 17.35 -34.54 -35.71
C PRO A 443 17.59 -34.04 -34.27
N SER A 444 18.47 -33.07 -34.05
CA SER A 444 19.03 -32.77 -32.71
C SER A 444 18.22 -31.78 -31.87
N ILE A 445 17.10 -31.24 -32.38
CA ILE A 445 16.40 -30.08 -31.78
C ILE A 445 15.12 -30.49 -31.03
N ALA A 446 14.80 -31.78 -30.95
CA ALA A 446 13.56 -32.30 -30.35
C ALA A 446 13.26 -31.78 -28.94
N SER A 447 14.26 -31.69 -28.05
CA SER A 447 14.09 -31.19 -26.68
C SER A 447 13.97 -29.67 -26.55
N SER A 448 14.40 -28.90 -27.56
CA SER A 448 14.20 -27.44 -27.60
C SER A 448 12.85 -27.04 -28.20
N ILE A 449 12.27 -27.90 -29.04
CA ILE A 449 10.98 -27.64 -29.71
C ILE A 449 9.81 -27.63 -28.71
N GLU A 450 9.80 -28.45 -27.65
CA GLU A 450 8.78 -28.34 -26.60
C GLU A 450 8.86 -26.99 -25.85
N SER A 451 10.06 -26.56 -25.46
CA SER A 451 10.29 -25.28 -24.76
C SER A 451 9.94 -24.06 -25.62
N LEU A 452 10.21 -24.11 -26.93
CA LEU A 452 9.81 -23.08 -27.87
C LEU A 452 8.30 -23.16 -28.16
N GLY A 453 7.74 -24.37 -28.27
CA GLY A 453 6.32 -24.61 -28.52
C GLY A 453 5.42 -24.03 -27.44
N SER A 454 5.72 -24.26 -26.16
CA SER A 454 4.99 -23.64 -25.04
C SER A 454 5.11 -22.11 -25.04
N THR A 455 6.27 -21.59 -25.44
CA THR A 455 6.54 -20.15 -25.51
C THR A 455 5.76 -19.48 -26.66
N PHE A 456 5.73 -20.10 -27.85
CA PHE A 456 4.92 -19.63 -28.97
C PHE A 456 3.42 -19.76 -28.69
N GLN A 457 2.96 -20.85 -28.08
CA GLN A 457 1.56 -20.98 -27.64
C GLN A 457 1.16 -19.88 -26.65
N TRP A 458 2.04 -19.54 -25.69
CA TRP A 458 1.80 -18.41 -24.79
C TRP A 458 1.76 -17.07 -25.52
N PHE A 459 2.71 -16.80 -26.44
CA PHE A 459 2.70 -15.57 -27.24
C PHE A 459 1.45 -15.46 -28.13
N THR A 460 1.00 -16.55 -28.77
CA THR A 460 -0.22 -16.56 -29.58
C THR A 460 -1.45 -16.31 -28.71
N ALA A 461 -1.57 -16.97 -27.55
CA ALA A 461 -2.66 -16.75 -26.62
C ALA A 461 -2.69 -15.31 -26.07
N GLU A 462 -1.54 -14.73 -25.72
CA GLU A 462 -1.45 -13.35 -25.24
C GLU A 462 -1.71 -12.33 -26.35
N VAL A 463 -1.30 -12.61 -27.60
CA VAL A 463 -1.65 -11.76 -28.77
C VAL A 463 -3.16 -11.74 -29.02
N GLU A 464 -3.84 -12.89 -28.97
CA GLU A 464 -5.30 -12.91 -29.10
C GLU A 464 -5.98 -12.25 -27.89
N ARG A 465 -5.53 -12.51 -26.66
CA ARG A 465 -6.04 -11.83 -25.45
C ARG A 465 -5.89 -10.31 -25.54
N LEU A 466 -4.79 -9.82 -26.11
CA LEU A 466 -4.56 -8.40 -26.36
C LEU A 466 -5.40 -7.85 -27.53
N ARG A 467 -5.76 -8.67 -28.53
CA ARG A 467 -6.71 -8.30 -29.60
C ARG A 467 -8.12 -8.18 -29.03
N GLU A 468 -8.58 -9.15 -28.24
CA GLU A 468 -9.85 -9.10 -27.51
C GLU A 468 -9.92 -7.90 -26.56
N GLU A 469 -8.86 -7.63 -25.79
CA GLU A 469 -8.81 -6.48 -24.89
C GLU A 469 -8.86 -5.14 -25.64
N ASN A 470 -8.18 -5.01 -26.78
CA ASN A 470 -8.31 -3.82 -27.64
C ASN A 470 -9.72 -3.68 -28.24
N LEU A 471 -10.35 -4.78 -28.69
CA LEU A 471 -11.74 -4.77 -29.16
C LEU A 471 -12.72 -4.34 -28.05
N ARG A 472 -12.55 -4.85 -26.83
CA ARG A 472 -13.36 -4.46 -25.67
C ARG A 472 -13.15 -2.98 -25.32
N LEU A 473 -11.91 -2.52 -25.25
CA LEU A 473 -11.58 -1.11 -24.97
C LEU A 473 -12.07 -0.16 -26.08
N ALA A 474 -12.05 -0.57 -27.34
CA ALA A 474 -12.63 0.20 -28.45
C ALA A 474 -14.17 0.30 -28.31
N SER A 475 -14.83 -0.79 -27.93
CA SER A 475 -16.28 -0.80 -27.63
C SER A 475 -16.62 0.07 -26.42
N GLU A 476 -15.90 -0.06 -25.30
CA GLU A 476 -16.02 0.80 -24.11
C GLU A 476 -15.85 2.29 -24.46
N ARG A 477 -14.84 2.63 -25.28
CA ARG A 477 -14.60 3.99 -25.76
C ARG A 477 -15.76 4.51 -26.61
N ASN A 478 -16.26 3.70 -27.55
CA ASN A 478 -17.37 4.10 -28.43
C ASN A 478 -18.67 4.29 -27.64
N GLN A 479 -18.97 3.43 -26.65
CA GLN A 479 -20.10 3.60 -25.74
C GLN A 479 -19.94 4.86 -24.86
N ALA A 480 -18.74 5.11 -24.33
CA ALA A 480 -18.46 6.31 -23.55
C ALA A 480 -18.63 7.58 -24.39
N GLN A 481 -18.19 7.57 -25.65
CA GLN A 481 -18.35 8.69 -26.58
C GLN A 481 -19.83 8.93 -26.94
N ALA A 482 -20.58 7.89 -27.33
CA ALA A 482 -22.01 8.01 -27.62
C ALA A 482 -22.82 8.51 -26.39
N LYS A 483 -22.41 8.14 -25.17
CA LYS A 483 -22.99 8.66 -23.93
C LYS A 483 -22.63 10.14 -23.68
N LEU A 484 -21.44 10.57 -24.10
CA LEU A 484 -21.01 11.97 -24.02
C LEU A 484 -21.78 12.86 -25.02
N GLU A 485 -21.95 12.37 -26.25
CA GLU A 485 -22.77 13.00 -27.29
C GLU A 485 -24.25 13.07 -26.86
N GLY A 486 -24.79 12.00 -26.27
CA GLY A 486 -26.13 12.00 -25.68
C GLY A 486 -26.32 13.03 -24.56
N LEU A 487 -25.36 13.15 -23.64
CA LEU A 487 -25.37 14.18 -22.59
C LEU A 487 -25.23 15.60 -23.15
N HIS A 488 -24.45 15.80 -24.20
CA HIS A 488 -24.29 17.10 -24.85
C HIS A 488 -25.60 17.55 -25.51
N ASN A 489 -26.25 16.65 -26.27
CA ASN A 489 -27.55 16.91 -26.88
C ASN A 489 -28.64 17.15 -25.82
N GLN A 490 -28.63 16.40 -24.71
CA GLN A 490 -29.56 16.60 -23.60
C GLN A 490 -29.37 17.99 -22.94
N SER A 491 -28.12 18.43 -22.77
CA SER A 491 -27.81 19.78 -22.27
C SER A 491 -28.21 20.89 -23.26
N HIS A 492 -28.09 20.66 -24.56
CA HIS A 492 -28.51 21.62 -25.59
C HIS A 492 -30.03 21.80 -25.60
N ASN A 493 -30.77 20.68 -25.67
CA ASN A 493 -32.23 20.67 -25.65
C ASN A 493 -32.79 21.29 -24.36
N GLN A 494 -32.09 21.15 -23.22
CA GLN A 494 -32.52 21.78 -21.97
C GLN A 494 -32.30 23.30 -21.96
N ALA A 495 -31.20 23.80 -22.53
CA ALA A 495 -30.97 25.24 -22.71
C ALA A 495 -31.98 25.86 -23.69
N GLU A 496 -32.31 25.16 -24.78
CA GLU A 496 -33.36 25.57 -25.73
C GLU A 496 -34.75 25.59 -25.06
N LEU A 497 -35.08 24.59 -24.24
CA LEU A 497 -36.32 24.56 -23.47
C LEU A 497 -36.41 25.71 -22.45
N GLU A 498 -35.29 26.13 -21.86
CA GLU A 498 -35.24 27.29 -20.96
C GLU A 498 -35.38 28.62 -21.72
N ALA A 499 -34.76 28.75 -22.90
CA ALA A 499 -34.95 29.89 -23.79
C ALA A 499 -36.41 30.02 -24.27
N LEU A 500 -37.03 28.92 -24.74
CA LEU A 500 -38.43 28.89 -25.16
C LEU A 500 -39.41 29.18 -24.01
N LYS A 501 -39.07 28.80 -22.77
CA LYS A 501 -39.84 29.21 -21.57
C LYS A 501 -39.71 30.69 -21.28
N ALA A 502 -38.51 31.27 -21.39
CA ALA A 502 -38.28 32.70 -21.20
C ALA A 502 -39.01 33.54 -22.26
N GLU A 503 -38.99 33.11 -23.52
CA GLU A 503 -39.74 33.75 -24.60
C GLU A 503 -41.26 33.61 -24.41
N ASN A 504 -41.76 32.43 -24.02
CA ASN A 504 -43.18 32.26 -23.65
C ASN A 504 -43.59 33.16 -22.48
N ALA A 505 -42.72 33.37 -21.48
CA ALA A 505 -42.98 34.29 -20.38
C ALA A 505 -43.03 35.74 -20.87
N ARG A 506 -42.11 36.15 -21.77
CA ARG A 506 -42.12 37.48 -22.39
C ARG A 506 -43.39 37.71 -23.20
N LEU A 507 -43.75 36.79 -24.10
CA LEU A 507 -44.94 36.88 -24.94
C LEU A 507 -46.24 36.89 -24.12
N LYS A 508 -46.29 36.19 -22.98
CA LYS A 508 -47.42 36.28 -22.04
C LYS A 508 -47.49 37.64 -21.32
N ALA A 509 -46.36 38.22 -20.93
CA ALA A 509 -46.33 39.57 -20.36
C ALA A 509 -46.71 40.64 -21.40
N GLU A 510 -46.26 40.48 -22.65
CA GLU A 510 -46.57 41.33 -23.80
C GLU A 510 -48.07 41.24 -24.16
N LEU A 511 -48.66 40.03 -24.14
CA LEU A 511 -50.12 39.82 -24.26
C LEU A 511 -50.91 40.44 -23.09
N ALA A 512 -50.42 40.31 -21.85
CA ALA A 512 -51.07 40.90 -20.69
C ALA A 512 -51.07 42.44 -20.76
N GLN A 513 -49.94 43.05 -21.17
CA GLN A 513 -49.87 44.48 -21.47
C GLN A 513 -50.83 44.86 -22.60
N PHE A 514 -50.91 44.08 -23.68
CA PHE A 514 -51.84 44.37 -24.78
C PHE A 514 -53.31 44.25 -24.36
N GLN A 515 -53.66 43.30 -23.49
CA GLN A 515 -54.99 43.18 -22.88
C GLN A 515 -55.30 44.36 -21.94
N GLN A 516 -54.32 44.80 -21.14
CA GLN A 516 -54.48 45.94 -20.23
C GLN A 516 -54.60 47.28 -21.00
N ILE A 517 -53.84 47.45 -22.09
CA ILE A 517 -53.98 48.55 -23.06
C ILE A 517 -55.37 48.49 -23.70
N LYS A 518 -55.84 47.32 -24.13
CA LYS A 518 -57.19 47.14 -24.68
C LYS A 518 -58.29 47.50 -23.66
N GLN A 519 -58.10 47.19 -22.37
CA GLN A 519 -59.03 47.62 -21.30
C GLN A 519 -58.99 49.14 -21.06
N MET A 520 -57.84 49.81 -21.21
CA MET A 520 -57.74 51.27 -21.10
C MET A 520 -58.25 52.03 -22.35
N LEU A 521 -58.26 51.41 -23.53
CA LEU A 521 -58.73 51.99 -24.79
C LEU A 521 -60.13 51.49 -25.24
N GLY A 522 -60.78 50.62 -24.46
CA GLY A 522 -62.07 50.03 -24.81
C GLY A 522 -62.87 49.62 -23.57
N GLY A 523 -63.66 50.54 -23.04
CA GLY A 523 -64.62 50.27 -21.97
C GLY A 523 -65.91 49.63 -22.51
N GLY A 524 -66.33 48.51 -21.92
CA GLY A 524 -67.64 47.87 -22.17
C GLY A 524 -67.63 46.34 -22.10
N THR A 525 -68.32 45.80 -21.09
CA THR A 525 -69.32 44.69 -21.16
C THR A 525 -69.13 43.55 -22.19
N ASP A 526 -69.32 42.26 -21.88
CA ASP A 526 -69.70 41.59 -20.61
C ASP A 526 -69.55 40.06 -20.76
N MET A 527 -69.67 39.30 -19.66
CA MET A 527 -70.37 37.99 -19.53
C MET A 527 -69.79 37.02 -18.48
N SER A 528 -70.64 36.74 -17.48
CA SER A 528 -70.76 35.58 -16.57
C SER A 528 -69.92 34.32 -16.87
N THR A 529 -69.33 33.65 -15.87
CA THR A 529 -70.10 32.75 -14.97
C THR A 529 -69.33 32.31 -13.70
N THR A 530 -70.08 32.07 -12.62
CA THR A 530 -69.70 31.33 -11.38
C THR A 530 -70.26 29.87 -11.47
N PRO A 531 -69.99 28.89 -10.56
CA PRO A 531 -69.63 29.01 -9.14
C PRO A 531 -68.49 28.07 -8.62
N ALA A 532 -68.33 28.02 -7.29
CA ALA A 532 -67.53 27.08 -6.48
C ALA A 532 -68.50 26.24 -5.58
N PRO A 533 -68.17 25.61 -4.42
CA PRO A 533 -66.88 25.39 -3.71
C PRO A 533 -66.74 23.94 -3.10
N GLU A 534 -66.02 23.81 -1.97
CA GLU A 534 -65.99 22.70 -0.97
C GLU A 534 -65.16 21.41 -1.26
N ALA A 535 -64.74 20.57 -0.30
CA ALA A 535 -64.12 20.69 1.06
C ALA A 535 -64.24 19.34 1.84
N ILE A 536 -63.71 19.25 3.08
CA ILE A 536 -63.98 18.26 4.19
C ILE A 536 -62.95 17.13 4.46
N ALA A 537 -62.09 17.38 5.47
CA ALA A 537 -61.92 16.69 6.79
C ALA A 537 -61.55 15.15 6.98
N PRO A 538 -61.11 14.72 8.20
CA PRO A 538 -60.39 13.45 8.51
C PRO A 538 -61.07 12.60 9.65
N PRO A 539 -60.40 12.02 10.70
CA PRO A 539 -59.30 11.03 10.87
C PRO A 539 -59.88 9.62 11.29
N PRO A 540 -59.58 8.86 12.40
CA PRO A 540 -58.43 8.66 13.35
C PRO A 540 -58.09 7.19 13.80
N ALA A 541 -57.19 7.04 14.81
CA ALA A 541 -57.10 6.00 15.89
C ALA A 541 -56.20 4.72 15.78
N THR A 542 -56.00 4.05 16.94
CA THR A 542 -54.95 3.04 17.35
C THR A 542 -55.58 1.91 18.24
N PRO A 543 -54.92 1.06 19.11
CA PRO A 543 -53.52 0.57 19.35
C PRO A 543 -53.40 -0.99 19.71
N VAL A 544 -52.29 -1.44 20.37
CA VAL A 544 -52.04 -2.69 21.20
C VAL A 544 -51.79 -4.03 20.42
N THR A 545 -50.98 -5.06 20.79
CA THR A 545 -50.69 -5.76 22.10
C THR A 545 -49.42 -6.66 22.11
N GLN A 546 -48.91 -7.10 23.28
CA GLN A 546 -47.82 -8.11 23.51
C GLN A 546 -48.36 -9.45 24.10
N PRO A 547 -47.60 -10.57 24.10
CA PRO A 547 -47.04 -11.11 25.37
C PRO A 547 -45.66 -11.82 25.23
N ALA A 548 -45.20 -12.59 26.24
CA ALA A 548 -43.77 -12.93 26.45
C ALA A 548 -43.42 -14.39 26.86
N SER A 549 -42.14 -14.76 26.62
CA SER A 549 -41.20 -15.70 27.32
C SER A 549 -41.68 -17.05 27.92
N PRO A 550 -40.88 -18.14 27.76
CA PRO A 550 -40.03 -18.56 28.90
C PRO A 550 -38.61 -19.10 28.53
N ARG A 551 -37.88 -19.65 29.52
CA ARG A 551 -36.41 -19.86 29.58
C ARG A 551 -36.05 -21.29 30.02
N GLN A 552 -35.01 -21.92 29.44
CA GLN A 552 -34.45 -23.19 29.96
C GLN A 552 -32.97 -23.45 29.57
N THR A 553 -32.39 -24.53 30.12
CA THR A 553 -30.94 -24.81 30.29
C THR A 553 -30.75 -26.31 30.61
N THR A 554 -29.64 -27.05 30.39
CA THR A 554 -28.22 -26.74 30.05
C THR A 554 -27.48 -28.01 29.54
N VAL A 555 -26.17 -27.89 29.24
CA VAL A 555 -25.13 -28.96 29.09
C VAL A 555 -25.09 -29.78 27.77
N ALA A 556 -23.93 -29.74 27.08
CA ALA A 556 -23.18 -30.90 26.55
C ALA A 556 -22.00 -30.46 25.65
N THR A 557 -20.84 -31.12 25.77
CA THR A 557 -19.63 -30.89 24.95
C THR A 557 -19.10 -32.19 24.35
N GLY A 558 -18.67 -32.19 23.09
CA GLY A 558 -17.98 -33.34 22.49
C GLY A 558 -17.79 -33.31 20.96
N GLN A 559 -18.83 -32.96 20.19
CA GLN A 559 -18.87 -33.16 18.73
C GLN A 559 -18.65 -31.89 17.87
N LYS A 560 -18.11 -30.81 18.45
CA LYS A 560 -18.38 -29.44 17.96
C LYS A 560 -17.56 -28.94 16.77
N ARG A 561 -16.63 -29.72 16.18
CA ARG A 561 -15.69 -29.19 15.16
C ARG A 561 -16.18 -29.29 13.71
N ILE A 562 -16.86 -30.37 13.33
CA ILE A 562 -17.43 -30.52 11.97
C ILE A 562 -18.73 -29.71 11.86
N ARG A 563 -19.60 -29.82 12.86
CA ARG A 563 -20.92 -29.16 12.96
C ARG A 563 -20.88 -27.62 12.91
N ASN A 564 -19.70 -27.00 13.05
CA ASN A 564 -19.51 -25.56 13.07
C ASN A 564 -19.33 -24.96 11.65
N GLU A 565 -19.13 -25.77 10.62
CA GLU A 565 -18.87 -25.29 9.25
C GLU A 565 -20.17 -25.09 8.47
N ASP A 566 -21.05 -26.10 8.48
CA ASP A 566 -22.41 -26.02 7.93
C ASP A 566 -23.18 -24.87 8.59
N GLN A 567 -23.21 -24.83 9.94
CA GLN A 567 -23.89 -23.79 10.71
C GLN A 567 -23.43 -22.36 10.37
N ALA A 568 -22.17 -22.19 9.93
CA ALA A 568 -21.63 -20.89 9.53
C ALA A 568 -22.00 -20.50 8.09
N LEU A 569 -22.35 -21.46 7.23
CA LEU A 569 -22.91 -21.21 5.90
C LEU A 569 -24.43 -20.99 6.00
N ASP A 570 -25.13 -21.79 6.81
CA ASP A 570 -26.56 -21.65 7.12
C ASP A 570 -26.88 -20.24 7.61
N LYS A 571 -26.15 -19.75 8.63
CA LYS A 571 -26.31 -18.37 9.15
C LYS A 571 -25.93 -17.26 8.16
N ILE A 572 -25.22 -17.56 7.06
CA ILE A 572 -25.01 -16.59 5.96
C ILE A 572 -26.20 -16.61 5.00
N ASN A 573 -26.72 -17.79 4.66
CA ASN A 573 -27.90 -17.92 3.81
C ASN A 573 -29.13 -17.31 4.48
N GLU A 574 -29.38 -17.64 5.74
CA GLU A 574 -30.44 -17.08 6.58
C GLU A 574 -30.34 -15.54 6.68
N ALA A 575 -29.12 -15.00 6.78
CA ALA A 575 -28.90 -13.55 6.76
C ALA A 575 -29.21 -12.91 5.40
N ILE A 576 -28.99 -13.62 4.28
CA ILE A 576 -29.41 -13.17 2.95
C ILE A 576 -30.94 -13.25 2.82
N ASP A 577 -31.55 -14.35 3.27
CA ASP A 577 -32.98 -14.62 3.19
C ASP A 577 -33.80 -13.60 3.99
N LEU A 578 -33.35 -13.23 5.19
CA LEU A 578 -34.02 -12.22 6.02
C LEU A 578 -33.96 -10.82 5.37
N ILE A 579 -32.84 -10.43 4.76
CA ILE A 579 -32.74 -9.17 4.00
C ILE A 579 -33.61 -9.24 2.72
N MET A 580 -33.73 -10.42 2.11
CA MET A 580 -34.63 -10.61 0.97
C MET A 580 -36.09 -10.47 1.37
N ALA A 581 -36.53 -11.13 2.45
CA ALA A 581 -37.89 -11.05 2.98
C ALA A 581 -38.25 -9.63 3.47
N TRP A 582 -37.35 -8.96 4.20
CA TRP A 582 -37.53 -7.57 4.63
C TRP A 582 -37.75 -6.61 3.46
N ASN A 583 -36.95 -6.75 2.40
CA ASN A 583 -37.12 -5.96 1.19
C ASN A 583 -38.39 -6.35 0.41
N ASP A 584 -38.83 -7.60 0.45
CA ASP A 584 -40.02 -8.06 -0.27
C ASP A 584 -41.34 -7.63 0.38
N ASP A 585 -41.32 -7.21 1.64
CA ASP A 585 -42.48 -6.63 2.32
C ASP A 585 -42.96 -5.33 1.59
N PRO A 586 -44.26 -5.23 1.24
CA PRO A 586 -44.82 -4.07 0.56
C PRO A 586 -45.05 -2.86 1.49
N SER A 587 -44.97 -3.01 2.81
CA SER A 587 -45.08 -1.90 3.76
C SER A 587 -43.80 -1.07 3.89
N HIS A 588 -42.64 -1.65 3.55
CA HIS A 588 -41.37 -0.94 3.52
C HIS A 588 -41.26 -0.11 2.23
N ASP A 589 -41.07 1.21 2.38
CA ASP A 589 -40.77 2.10 1.26
C ASP A 589 -39.35 1.84 0.71
N LEU A 590 -38.99 2.48 -0.41
CA LEU A 590 -37.67 2.30 -1.02
C LEU A 590 -36.51 2.72 -0.10
N ASN A 591 -36.72 3.58 0.89
CA ASN A 591 -35.65 4.06 1.77
C ASN A 591 -35.37 3.12 2.95
N HIS A 592 -36.32 2.27 3.34
CA HIS A 592 -36.14 1.26 4.40
C HIS A 592 -35.55 -0.07 3.90
N LYS A 593 -35.30 -0.20 2.59
CA LYS A 593 -34.76 -1.43 1.97
C LYS A 593 -33.24 -1.45 1.99
N TRP A 594 -32.67 -2.65 1.97
CA TRP A 594 -31.23 -2.88 2.16
C TRP A 594 -30.59 -3.55 0.96
N PHE A 595 -29.55 -2.93 0.40
CA PHE A 595 -28.72 -3.52 -0.65
C PHE A 595 -27.83 -4.62 -0.05
N ILE A 596 -28.21 -5.87 -0.28
CA ILE A 596 -27.48 -7.08 0.17
C ILE A 596 -26.02 -6.98 -0.27
N SER A 597 -25.12 -6.90 0.70
CA SER A 597 -23.69 -6.69 0.47
C SER A 597 -22.87 -7.24 1.63
N VAL A 598 -21.61 -7.58 1.36
CA VAL A 598 -20.70 -8.21 2.33
C VAL A 598 -20.62 -7.45 3.67
N PRO A 599 -20.54 -6.10 3.74
CA PRO A 599 -20.52 -5.38 5.01
C PRO A 599 -21.86 -5.49 5.77
N VAL A 600 -22.98 -5.53 5.07
CA VAL A 600 -24.33 -5.61 5.66
C VAL A 600 -24.56 -7.00 6.27
N ILE A 601 -24.27 -8.06 5.51
CA ILE A 601 -24.35 -9.44 6.00
C ILE A 601 -23.43 -9.64 7.22
N LEU A 602 -22.20 -9.12 7.17
CA LEU A 602 -21.28 -9.16 8.31
C LEU A 602 -21.76 -8.34 9.51
N SER A 603 -22.56 -7.29 9.31
CA SER A 603 -23.17 -6.52 10.40
C SER A 603 -24.29 -7.31 11.06
N LEU A 604 -25.19 -7.90 10.27
CA LEU A 604 -26.33 -8.69 10.75
C LEU A 604 -25.86 -9.95 11.52
N ILE A 605 -24.87 -10.68 10.98
CA ILE A 605 -24.27 -11.86 11.64
C ILE A 605 -23.57 -11.50 12.95
N ARG A 606 -22.99 -10.31 13.08
CA ARG A 606 -22.41 -9.83 14.34
C ARG A 606 -23.47 -9.40 15.35
N GLY A 607 -24.60 -8.88 14.88
CA GLY A 607 -25.75 -8.55 15.74
C GLY A 607 -26.30 -9.76 16.50
N SER A 608 -26.38 -10.92 15.83
CA SER A 608 -26.81 -12.19 16.46
C SER A 608 -25.75 -12.86 17.35
N GLY A 609 -24.61 -12.21 17.60
CA GLY A 609 -23.52 -12.72 18.41
C GLY A 609 -22.64 -13.78 17.71
N TYR A 610 -22.86 -14.04 16.42
CA TYR A 610 -22.03 -14.93 15.61
C TYR A 610 -20.89 -14.15 14.91
N SER A 611 -19.94 -14.88 14.34
CA SER A 611 -18.85 -14.30 13.57
C SER A 611 -18.47 -15.22 12.42
N THR A 612 -18.25 -14.63 11.24
CA THR A 612 -17.81 -15.34 10.04
C THR A 612 -16.82 -14.48 9.26
N SER A 613 -16.01 -15.11 8.41
CA SER A 613 -14.99 -14.42 7.61
C SER A 613 -15.60 -13.71 6.40
N GLN A 614 -14.96 -12.62 5.97
CA GLN A 614 -15.36 -11.90 4.75
C GLN A 614 -15.34 -12.82 3.52
N GLY A 615 -14.36 -13.74 3.44
CA GLY A 615 -14.23 -14.69 2.35
C GLY A 615 -15.39 -15.70 2.28
N ARG A 616 -15.88 -16.20 3.42
CA ARG A 616 -17.06 -17.09 3.47
C ARG A 616 -18.33 -16.38 3.00
N VAL A 617 -18.54 -15.12 3.41
CA VAL A 617 -19.66 -14.30 2.90
C VAL A 617 -19.54 -14.04 1.40
N GLN A 618 -18.33 -13.74 0.91
CA GLN A 618 -18.08 -13.56 -0.53
C GLN A 618 -18.35 -14.83 -1.34
N ALA A 619 -17.99 -16.01 -0.83
CA ALA A 619 -18.28 -17.29 -1.47
C ALA A 619 -19.79 -17.57 -1.54
N ALA A 620 -20.51 -17.43 -0.42
CA ALA A 620 -21.96 -17.63 -0.36
C ALA A 620 -22.73 -16.64 -1.27
N MET A 621 -22.33 -15.35 -1.26
CA MET A 621 -22.86 -14.34 -2.18
C MET A 621 -22.55 -14.65 -3.65
N ALA A 622 -21.43 -15.31 -3.95
CA ALA A 622 -21.09 -15.72 -5.32
C ALA A 622 -22.00 -16.87 -5.78
N SER A 623 -22.25 -17.88 -4.94
CA SER A 623 -23.20 -18.96 -5.25
C SER A 623 -24.65 -18.48 -5.41
N ARG A 624 -25.07 -17.44 -4.67
CA ARG A 624 -26.41 -16.84 -4.77
C ARG A 624 -26.46 -15.58 -5.67
N LYS A 625 -25.42 -15.33 -6.49
CA LYS A 625 -25.28 -14.03 -7.18
C LYS A 625 -26.46 -13.68 -8.09
N GLN A 626 -26.92 -14.62 -8.92
CA GLN A 626 -28.01 -14.36 -9.88
C GLN A 626 -29.33 -13.97 -9.18
N GLU A 627 -29.61 -14.59 -8.04
CA GLU A 627 -30.77 -14.32 -7.20
C GLU A 627 -30.66 -12.95 -6.53
N ILE A 628 -29.50 -12.65 -5.93
CA ILE A 628 -29.21 -11.36 -5.29
C ILE A 628 -29.29 -10.21 -6.31
N ASP A 629 -28.70 -10.37 -7.51
CA ASP A 629 -28.76 -9.38 -8.60
C ASP A 629 -30.22 -9.14 -9.06
N ALA A 630 -31.02 -10.22 -9.20
CA ALA A 630 -32.43 -10.12 -9.58
C ALA A 630 -33.26 -9.41 -8.50
N HIS A 631 -32.98 -9.66 -7.22
CA HIS A 631 -33.61 -8.99 -6.09
C HIS A 631 -33.25 -7.50 -6.02
N HIS A 632 -31.98 -7.16 -6.28
CA HIS A 632 -31.56 -5.76 -6.40
C HIS A 632 -32.26 -5.05 -7.56
N HIS A 633 -32.46 -5.72 -8.69
CA HIS A 633 -33.18 -5.18 -9.83
C HIS A 633 -34.68 -4.97 -9.52
N LYS A 634 -35.34 -5.97 -8.92
CA LYS A 634 -36.75 -5.95 -8.48
C LYS A 634 -37.08 -4.72 -7.62
N HIS A 635 -36.18 -4.33 -6.72
CA HIS A 635 -36.36 -3.22 -5.78
C HIS A 635 -35.58 -1.95 -6.13
N GLY A 636 -34.93 -1.87 -7.30
CA GLY A 636 -34.17 -0.68 -7.73
C GLY A 636 -32.94 -0.34 -6.85
N LEU A 637 -32.36 -1.34 -6.17
CA LEU A 637 -31.29 -1.16 -5.19
C LEU A 637 -29.92 -1.10 -5.86
N GLY A 638 -29.26 0.06 -5.80
CA GLY A 638 -27.89 0.24 -6.29
C GLY A 638 -26.82 0.07 -5.20
N GLN A 639 -25.55 -0.14 -5.60
CA GLN A 639 -24.42 -0.33 -4.67
C GLN A 639 -24.20 0.79 -3.63
N ARG A 640 -24.73 2.00 -3.86
CA ARG A 640 -24.66 3.14 -2.93
C ARG A 640 -25.92 3.33 -2.09
N HIS A 641 -26.95 2.50 -2.25
CA HIS A 641 -28.25 2.65 -1.60
C HIS A 641 -28.12 2.76 -0.07
N ASN A 642 -27.32 1.88 0.54
CA ASN A 642 -27.09 1.83 1.99
C ASN A 642 -26.38 3.07 2.57
N SER A 643 -25.87 4.00 1.74
CA SER A 643 -25.33 5.29 2.24
C SER A 643 -26.42 6.30 2.65
N ARG A 644 -27.70 5.91 2.55
CA ARG A 644 -28.85 6.65 3.09
C ARG A 644 -29.23 6.21 4.52
N HIS A 645 -28.77 5.03 4.94
CA HIS A 645 -29.05 4.47 6.27
C HIS A 645 -28.12 5.10 7.31
N ASN A 646 -28.71 5.74 8.33
CA ASN A 646 -27.98 6.33 9.45
C ASN A 646 -27.81 5.37 10.64
N LEU A 647 -28.52 4.23 10.62
CA LEU A 647 -28.50 3.18 11.64
C LEU A 647 -27.94 1.88 11.04
N PRO A 648 -27.41 0.95 11.86
CA PRO A 648 -27.03 -0.37 11.39
C PRO A 648 -28.27 -1.23 11.11
N ILE A 649 -28.18 -2.16 10.15
CA ILE A 649 -29.27 -3.09 9.79
C ILE A 649 -29.79 -3.93 10.97
N THR A 650 -29.05 -4.01 12.07
CA THR A 650 -29.44 -4.72 13.30
C THR A 650 -30.57 -4.05 14.08
N GLU A 651 -30.91 -2.79 13.77
CA GLU A 651 -32.12 -2.14 14.31
C GLU A 651 -33.38 -2.55 13.52
N ASP A 652 -33.23 -2.87 12.24
CA ASP A 652 -34.32 -3.24 11.32
C ASP A 652 -34.56 -4.77 11.30
N ILE A 653 -33.48 -5.56 11.26
CA ILE A 653 -33.49 -7.01 11.04
C ILE A 653 -32.69 -7.72 12.14
N VAL A 654 -33.27 -8.80 12.69
CA VAL A 654 -32.66 -9.67 13.70
C VAL A 654 -32.46 -11.08 13.12
N LEU A 655 -31.36 -11.74 13.51
CA LEU A 655 -30.87 -13.04 13.03
C LEU A 655 -30.54 -13.98 14.22
#